data_AF-A0A5N5PD06-F1
#
_entry.id   AF-A0A5N5PD06-F1
#
_cell.length_a   1.000
_cell.length_b   1.000
_cell.length_c   1.000
_cell.angle_alpha   90.00
_cell.angle_beta   90.00
_cell.angle_gamma   90.00
#
_symmetry.space_group_name_H-M   'P 1'
#
loop_
_entity.id
_entity.type
_entity.pdbx_description
1 polymer ?
#
loop_
_entity_poly.entity_id
_entity_poly.type
_entity_poly.pdbx_seq_one_letter_code
_entity_poly.pdbx_strand_id
1 'polypeptide(L)'
;MDNGKGMDYDKMHKMLSFGFSDKQTIRGHVPVGLYGNGFKSGSMRLGKDAIVFSKKANTMCVGLLSQTYLEKIKAQDVIVPIVMFTKTRQTISAAPEYAECLRDILTHSLFQTEEELLTEFNVIKRLCSNSSGTRIIIWNLRRTSSGSSEELEFDFMKDPNDIQIRDDANKRQTRKANKRQPGGGMSVPESEYSLRAYCSILYLKPRMQIILRGLKVETQFVTKTLAKVYRDTYKPVGKEGITITFGYNTKSKEHYGLMMYHKNRLIKAYERVACQRKANNTGVGVIGVIECNYLTPTHNKQDFDNSDEYRKTMLSVGAKLEDYWKEVHYRHNTNCTEPFEDTVKTPDQNWVQCDDCMKWRKLPDGIDAKQLPKKWFCHMNSDPQFRSCSDEEEAEDSDGDQPKYQKTYKQQERHQKLLQENRQQSPSTPCSSVPMTPRPSDVTSADTQDTSLSTTPKRKALKWSLENPETKKARKKAFDDQVLLFSHASDATKAEYKDIKTALNDDGDDVIDKCMMKEEQSNKITPTSSKDQQNYKVLYLQSVEEIKQLQHKLKQQLKKEPKEEVDSLKDEKNNLLTSYERLQKDLEEVKRENEKVMFHCKMTNLVFEMKGKGEVLYTVVSWDNSQLQGTGQFQPAGPLYSIKCSEGSVLYLHLPHCEIHTDKNQIELAVAHCSEGNIEILQPLKVTSTHVIIEVQHLSLFGLLKKWIFQETPISAQVLLFYQKMQIRRKLHIHLLPGNVPIEEVQNQHKGNTYIQCSAICQLTPGKKYRPLCEPYVCQPKAETFGCNYGPNYHPTFEVILNTEVEDLTLGLLDEIGQEVWEPRQVFLTGSQEFIFVFP
;
A
#
# COMPACT_ATOMS: atom_id res chain seq x y z
N MET A 1 -2.91 18.29 22.50
CA MET A 1 -4.00 18.83 23.34
C MET A 1 -4.72 19.89 22.53
N ASP A 2 -6.03 19.98 22.64
CA ASP A 2 -6.87 20.99 22.00
C ASP A 2 -7.91 21.55 22.98
N ASN A 3 -8.38 22.77 22.68
CA ASN A 3 -9.48 23.45 23.34
C ASN A 3 -10.81 23.26 22.57
N GLY A 4 -10.98 22.11 21.90
CA GLY A 4 -12.17 21.79 21.15
C GLY A 4 -13.40 21.50 22.03
N LYS A 5 -14.46 20.97 21.41
CA LYS A 5 -15.73 20.68 22.10
C LYS A 5 -15.68 19.55 23.14
N GLY A 6 -14.60 18.76 23.13
CA GLY A 6 -14.47 17.55 23.94
C GLY A 6 -15.50 16.46 23.61
N MET A 7 -15.50 15.40 24.41
CA MET A 7 -16.32 14.20 24.26
C MET A 7 -16.97 13.80 25.58
N ASP A 8 -18.11 13.14 25.45
CA ASP A 8 -18.81 12.37 26.48
C ASP A 8 -18.39 10.88 26.38
N TYR A 9 -18.93 10.03 27.26
CA TYR A 9 -18.62 8.60 27.28
C TYR A 9 -18.89 7.93 25.91
N ASP A 10 -20.07 8.11 25.33
CA ASP A 10 -20.44 7.49 24.06
C ASP A 10 -19.54 7.90 22.89
N LYS A 11 -19.12 9.17 22.85
CA LYS A 11 -18.17 9.65 21.83
C LYS A 11 -16.74 9.18 22.10
N MET A 12 -16.34 9.03 23.36
CA MET A 12 -15.06 8.39 23.69
C MET A 12 -15.06 6.94 23.22
N HIS A 13 -16.11 6.18 23.55
CA HIS A 13 -16.28 4.79 23.10
C HIS A 13 -16.23 4.70 21.58
N LYS A 14 -17.07 5.45 20.84
CA LYS A 14 -17.00 5.55 19.37
C LYS A 14 -15.62 6.01 18.83
N MET A 15 -14.90 6.87 19.56
CA MET A 15 -13.55 7.28 19.17
C MET A 15 -12.53 6.13 19.30
N LEU A 16 -12.72 5.21 20.24
CA LEU A 16 -11.86 4.04 20.44
C LEU A 16 -12.30 2.81 19.60
N SER A 17 -13.60 2.64 19.33
CA SER A 17 -14.15 1.59 18.44
C SER A 17 -13.96 1.90 16.94
N PHE A 18 -13.62 0.91 16.11
CA PHE A 18 -13.37 1.12 14.68
C PHE A 18 -14.62 1.50 13.86
N GLY A 19 -14.45 2.24 12.75
CA GLY A 19 -15.51 2.55 11.78
C GLY A 19 -16.42 3.75 12.10
N PHE A 20 -16.60 4.14 13.37
CA PHE A 20 -17.55 5.19 13.74
C PHE A 20 -17.06 6.62 13.40
N SER A 21 -17.91 7.43 12.74
CA SER A 21 -17.62 8.84 12.42
C SER A 21 -18.88 9.66 12.10
N ASP A 22 -19.49 10.26 13.11
CA ASP A 22 -20.69 11.11 12.98
C ASP A 22 -20.38 12.54 12.46
N LYS A 23 -19.36 12.70 11.60
CA LYS A 23 -18.81 14.01 11.19
C LYS A 23 -19.55 14.59 9.99
N GLN A 24 -20.10 15.79 10.17
CA GLN A 24 -20.84 16.55 9.15
C GLN A 24 -20.21 17.94 8.92
N THR A 25 -20.50 18.54 7.77
CA THR A 25 -20.12 19.93 7.46
C THR A 25 -20.93 20.90 8.32
N ILE A 26 -20.27 21.83 8.99
CA ILE A 26 -20.92 22.83 9.87
C ILE A 26 -20.46 24.22 9.46
N ARG A 27 -21.40 25.12 9.11
CA ARG A 27 -21.10 26.51 8.68
C ARG A 27 -20.01 26.58 7.60
N GLY A 28 -20.13 25.75 6.55
CA GLY A 28 -19.14 25.65 5.47
C GLY A 28 -17.83 24.93 5.83
N HIS A 29 -17.54 24.68 7.11
CA HIS A 29 -16.34 23.94 7.52
C HIS A 29 -16.53 22.44 7.32
N VAL A 30 -15.91 21.90 6.27
CA VAL A 30 -15.99 20.47 5.90
C VAL A 30 -15.02 19.63 6.74
N PRO A 31 -15.44 18.50 7.34
CA PRO A 31 -14.55 17.64 8.12
C PRO A 31 -13.59 16.82 7.23
N VAL A 32 -12.33 16.73 7.67
CA VAL A 32 -11.27 15.92 7.02
C VAL A 32 -11.43 14.41 7.25
N GLY A 33 -11.99 14.01 8.41
CA GLY A 33 -12.13 12.62 8.81
C GLY A 33 -13.50 12.05 8.48
N LEU A 34 -13.53 10.94 7.75
CA LEU A 34 -14.76 10.22 7.37
C LEU A 34 -14.76 8.74 7.85
N TYR A 35 -13.60 8.08 7.87
CA TYR A 35 -13.48 6.62 8.02
C TYR A 35 -13.42 6.09 9.47
N GLY A 36 -13.57 6.93 10.50
CA GLY A 36 -13.51 6.52 11.91
C GLY A 36 -12.17 5.92 12.43
N ASN A 37 -11.15 5.72 11.59
CA ASN A 37 -9.93 4.99 11.94
C ASN A 37 -8.74 5.88 12.38
N GLY A 38 -8.71 7.15 11.94
CA GLY A 38 -7.50 7.98 11.97
C GLY A 38 -6.85 8.24 13.34
N PHE A 39 -7.59 8.12 14.45
CA PHE A 39 -6.98 8.14 15.79
C PHE A 39 -6.18 6.87 16.04
N LYS A 40 -6.80 5.68 15.92
CA LYS A 40 -6.19 4.38 16.24
C LYS A 40 -4.95 4.14 15.38
N SER A 41 -5.08 4.31 14.07
CA SER A 41 -3.96 4.12 13.14
C SER A 41 -2.83 5.13 13.35
N GLY A 42 -3.15 6.33 13.84
CA GLY A 42 -2.17 7.37 14.15
C GLY A 42 -1.44 7.13 15.47
N SER A 43 -2.18 6.86 16.55
CA SER A 43 -1.61 6.64 17.89
C SER A 43 -0.75 5.40 17.93
N MET A 44 -1.27 4.27 17.44
CA MET A 44 -0.57 2.98 17.40
C MET A 44 0.61 2.95 16.40
N ARG A 45 0.71 3.94 15.50
CA ARG A 45 1.93 4.15 14.67
C ARG A 45 3.02 4.91 15.44
N LEU A 46 2.65 5.80 16.36
CA LEU A 46 3.58 6.65 17.10
C LEU A 46 4.17 5.93 18.33
N GLY A 47 3.37 5.14 19.03
CA GLY A 47 3.79 4.33 20.18
C GLY A 47 2.81 3.20 20.49
N LYS A 48 3.20 2.28 21.38
CA LYS A 48 2.36 1.13 21.77
C LYS A 48 1.08 1.53 22.50
N ASP A 49 1.11 2.65 23.21
CA ASP A 49 0.09 2.98 24.20
C ASP A 49 -0.37 4.43 24.13
N ALA A 50 -1.67 4.65 24.26
CA ALA A 50 -2.29 5.97 24.22
C ALA A 50 -3.43 6.08 25.25
N ILE A 51 -3.52 7.25 25.90
CA ILE A 51 -4.59 7.61 26.83
C ILE A 51 -5.19 8.95 26.43
N VAL A 52 -6.52 9.04 26.51
CA VAL A 52 -7.31 10.16 26.03
C VAL A 52 -8.12 10.73 27.19
N PHE A 53 -7.78 11.95 27.61
CA PHE A 53 -8.57 12.75 28.52
C PHE A 53 -9.45 13.69 27.69
N SER A 54 -10.77 13.67 27.87
CA SER A 54 -11.66 14.62 27.22
C SER A 54 -12.68 15.20 28.19
N LYS A 55 -12.90 16.51 28.10
CA LYS A 55 -13.86 17.23 28.94
C LYS A 55 -14.88 17.96 28.07
N LYS A 56 -16.15 17.74 28.38
CA LYS A 56 -17.30 18.34 27.67
C LYS A 56 -18.28 18.89 28.72
N ALA A 57 -18.36 20.21 28.83
CA ALA A 57 -19.09 20.88 29.92
C ALA A 57 -18.71 20.29 31.30
N ASN A 58 -19.64 19.60 31.97
CA ASN A 58 -19.42 19.01 33.30
C ASN A 58 -18.94 17.55 33.28
N THR A 59 -18.93 16.85 32.14
CA THR A 59 -18.44 15.47 32.04
C THR A 59 -16.95 15.45 31.73
N MET A 60 -16.21 14.57 32.40
CA MET A 60 -14.79 14.31 32.19
C MET A 60 -14.62 12.81 31.95
N CYS A 61 -13.99 12.44 30.85
CA CYS A 61 -13.88 11.05 30.40
C CYS A 61 -12.41 10.71 30.12
N VAL A 62 -11.95 9.58 30.64
CA VAL A 62 -10.62 9.01 30.35
C VAL A 62 -10.84 7.71 29.59
N GLY A 63 -10.14 7.52 28.48
CA GLY A 63 -10.15 6.28 27.71
C GLY A 63 -8.73 5.78 27.42
N LEU A 64 -8.49 4.49 27.59
CA LEU A 64 -7.19 3.83 27.38
C LEU A 64 -7.23 2.94 26.13
N LEU A 65 -6.19 3.08 25.29
CA LEU A 65 -5.91 2.20 24.16
C LEU A 65 -4.43 1.81 24.23
N SER A 66 -4.15 0.65 24.83
CA SER A 66 -2.79 0.22 25.19
C SER A 66 -2.54 -1.21 24.75
N GLN A 67 -1.52 -1.41 23.91
CA GLN A 67 -1.06 -2.74 23.53
C GLN A 67 -0.44 -3.45 24.74
N THR A 68 0.33 -2.74 25.57
CA THR A 68 0.98 -3.33 26.76
C THR A 68 -0.02 -3.76 27.84
N TYR A 69 -1.17 -3.08 27.98
CA TYR A 69 -2.29 -3.57 28.77
C TYR A 69 -2.82 -4.91 28.24
N LEU A 70 -3.20 -4.96 26.95
CA LEU A 70 -3.75 -6.17 26.31
C LEU A 70 -2.79 -7.35 26.33
N GLU A 71 -1.50 -7.11 26.05
CA GLU A 71 -0.40 -8.09 26.18
C GLU A 71 -0.33 -8.66 27.61
N LYS A 72 -0.39 -7.80 28.64
CA LYS A 72 -0.24 -8.19 30.05
C LYS A 72 -1.44 -8.96 30.60
N ILE A 73 -2.66 -8.64 30.16
CA ILE A 73 -3.87 -9.42 30.49
C ILE A 73 -4.11 -10.62 29.55
N LYS A 74 -3.29 -10.78 28.50
CA LYS A 74 -3.43 -11.80 27.46
C LYS A 74 -4.80 -11.80 26.77
N ALA A 75 -5.36 -10.61 26.54
CA ALA A 75 -6.66 -10.47 25.89
C ALA A 75 -6.62 -10.95 24.44
N GLN A 76 -7.67 -11.68 24.02
CA GLN A 76 -7.88 -12.06 22.62
C GLN A 76 -8.61 -10.95 21.84
N ASP A 77 -9.41 -10.14 22.54
CA ASP A 77 -10.16 -9.01 21.98
C ASP A 77 -9.56 -7.65 22.37
N VAL A 78 -9.88 -6.61 21.59
CA VAL A 78 -9.44 -5.23 21.88
C VAL A 78 -10.33 -4.61 22.97
N ILE A 79 -9.94 -4.81 24.22
CA ILE A 79 -10.57 -4.19 25.39
C ILE A 79 -10.07 -2.75 25.55
N VAL A 80 -10.99 -1.81 25.75
CA VAL A 80 -10.69 -0.38 25.93
C VAL A 80 -11.31 0.15 27.23
N PRO A 81 -10.54 0.22 28.33
CA PRO A 81 -11.01 0.79 29.59
C PRO A 81 -11.42 2.26 29.40
N ILE A 82 -12.64 2.60 29.82
CA ILE A 82 -13.17 3.98 29.80
C ILE A 82 -13.78 4.28 31.17
N VAL A 83 -13.41 5.44 31.74
CA VAL A 83 -13.92 5.93 33.02
C VAL A 83 -14.52 7.32 32.84
N MET A 84 -15.74 7.50 33.36
CA MET A 84 -16.35 8.81 33.47
C MET A 84 -16.26 9.34 34.92
N PHE A 85 -15.75 10.55 35.04
CA PHE A 85 -15.72 11.32 36.28
C PHE A 85 -16.89 12.30 36.30
N THR A 86 -17.66 12.26 37.37
CA THR A 86 -18.78 13.18 37.59
C THR A 86 -18.49 14.11 38.77
N LYS A 87 -19.05 15.32 38.73
CA LYS A 87 -18.92 16.28 39.84
C LYS A 87 -20.17 16.19 40.70
N THR A 88 -20.05 15.61 41.89
CA THR A 88 -21.08 15.71 42.93
C THR A 88 -20.90 17.02 43.71
N ARG A 89 -21.79 17.32 44.67
CA ARG A 89 -21.89 18.68 45.28
C ARG A 89 -20.63 19.16 46.00
N GLN A 90 -19.69 18.28 46.38
CA GLN A 90 -18.43 18.65 47.06
C GLN A 90 -17.17 18.01 46.46
N THR A 91 -17.26 16.87 45.75
CA THR A 91 -16.09 16.16 45.19
C THR A 91 -16.30 15.76 43.73
N ILE A 92 -15.19 15.54 43.02
CA ILE A 92 -15.16 14.88 41.72
C ILE A 92 -14.64 13.46 41.96
N SER A 93 -15.37 12.45 41.49
CA SER A 93 -14.92 11.05 41.55
C SER A 93 -15.34 10.30 40.29
N ALA A 94 -14.68 9.16 40.04
CA ALA A 94 -15.20 8.16 39.12
C ALA A 94 -16.60 7.69 39.57
N ALA A 95 -17.48 7.39 38.62
CA ALA A 95 -18.76 6.76 38.94
C ALA A 95 -18.55 5.26 39.28
N PRO A 96 -19.23 4.69 40.29
CA PRO A 96 -18.94 3.34 40.80
C PRO A 96 -18.99 2.22 39.74
N GLU A 97 -19.83 2.37 38.73
CA GLU A 97 -19.97 1.44 37.60
C GLU A 97 -18.70 1.28 36.75
N TYR A 98 -17.73 2.22 36.86
CA TYR A 98 -16.45 2.17 36.15
C TYR A 98 -15.28 1.72 37.03
N ALA A 99 -15.52 1.20 38.24
CA ALA A 99 -14.47 0.87 39.21
C ALA A 99 -13.41 -0.12 38.68
N GLU A 100 -13.81 -1.09 37.83
CA GLU A 100 -12.87 -2.03 37.21
C GLU A 100 -12.03 -1.37 36.12
N CYS A 101 -12.66 -0.61 35.21
CA CYS A 101 -11.93 0.18 34.21
C CYS A 101 -10.97 1.20 34.85
N LEU A 102 -11.33 1.78 36.00
CA LEU A 102 -10.44 2.65 36.76
C LEU A 102 -9.24 1.87 37.30
N ARG A 103 -9.46 0.69 37.91
CA ARG A 103 -8.38 -0.18 38.41
C ARG A 103 -7.40 -0.54 37.29
N ASP A 104 -7.90 -0.86 36.09
CA ASP A 104 -7.08 -1.17 34.92
C ASP A 104 -6.25 0.04 34.47
N ILE A 105 -6.86 1.23 34.37
CA ILE A 105 -6.14 2.46 34.02
C ILE A 105 -5.06 2.78 35.06
N LEU A 106 -5.35 2.68 36.36
CA LEU A 106 -4.38 2.97 37.41
C LEU A 106 -3.25 1.92 37.50
N THR A 107 -3.51 0.67 37.12
CA THR A 107 -2.52 -0.43 37.17
C THR A 107 -1.65 -0.51 35.90
N HIS A 108 -2.11 -0.01 34.75
CA HIS A 108 -1.45 -0.20 33.45
C HIS A 108 -1.11 1.09 32.69
N SER A 109 -1.60 2.26 33.11
CA SER A 109 -1.24 3.55 32.48
C SER A 109 -0.06 4.24 33.16
N LEU A 110 0.33 5.41 32.64
CA LEU A 110 1.34 6.29 33.25
C LEU A 110 0.90 6.89 34.60
N PHE A 111 -0.38 6.80 34.96
CA PHE A 111 -0.95 7.42 36.15
C PHE A 111 -1.41 6.34 37.12
N GLN A 112 -0.93 6.40 38.37
CA GLN A 112 -1.19 5.38 39.39
C GLN A 112 -2.30 5.78 40.38
N THR A 113 -2.69 7.06 40.40
CA THR A 113 -3.75 7.57 41.29
C THR A 113 -4.87 8.30 40.54
N GLU A 114 -6.07 8.32 41.15
CA GLU A 114 -7.20 9.11 40.66
C GLU A 114 -6.89 10.62 40.66
N GLU A 115 -6.14 11.10 41.65
CA GLU A 115 -5.72 12.50 41.72
C GLU A 115 -4.87 12.90 40.51
N GLU A 116 -3.89 12.09 40.13
CA GLU A 116 -3.08 12.30 38.91
C GLU A 116 -3.94 12.44 37.65
N LEU A 117 -4.91 11.52 37.44
CA LEU A 117 -5.85 11.60 36.33
C LEU A 117 -6.68 12.90 36.36
N LEU A 118 -7.06 13.38 37.55
CA LEU A 118 -7.78 14.64 37.74
C LEU A 118 -6.90 15.88 37.50
N THR A 119 -5.60 15.81 37.77
CA THR A 119 -4.67 16.93 37.45
C THR A 119 -4.62 17.20 35.94
N GLU A 120 -4.72 16.16 35.12
CA GLU A 120 -4.68 16.26 33.67
C GLU A 120 -5.89 17.03 33.09
N PHE A 121 -7.07 16.85 33.68
CA PHE A 121 -8.24 17.68 33.37
C PHE A 121 -8.06 19.15 33.79
N ASN A 122 -7.26 19.44 34.81
CA ASN A 122 -6.97 20.82 35.21
C ASN A 122 -6.11 21.55 34.18
N VAL A 123 -5.24 20.84 33.45
CA VAL A 123 -4.48 21.44 32.34
C VAL A 123 -5.42 21.86 31.20
N ILE A 124 -6.43 21.04 30.87
CA ILE A 124 -7.47 21.40 29.88
C ILE A 124 -8.27 22.63 30.35
N LYS A 125 -8.67 22.69 31.64
CA LYS A 125 -9.42 23.84 32.21
C LYS A 125 -8.63 25.15 32.13
N ARG A 126 -7.29 25.12 32.27
CA ARG A 126 -6.43 26.32 32.20
C ARG A 126 -6.36 26.94 30.80
N LEU A 127 -6.70 26.21 29.73
CA LEU A 127 -6.63 26.74 28.36
C LEU A 127 -7.78 27.68 27.98
N CYS A 128 -9.02 27.43 28.46
CA CYS A 128 -10.21 28.15 28.02
C CYS A 128 -11.28 28.22 29.10
N SER A 129 -11.88 29.40 29.28
CA SER A 129 -12.96 29.68 30.25
C SER A 129 -14.21 28.79 30.08
N ASN A 130 -14.54 28.41 28.84
CA ASN A 130 -15.67 27.50 28.56
C ASN A 130 -15.35 26.01 28.85
N SER A 131 -14.11 25.70 29.24
CA SER A 131 -13.69 24.49 29.95
C SER A 131 -13.87 23.14 29.23
N SER A 132 -14.04 23.10 27.91
CA SER A 132 -13.99 21.87 27.10
C SER A 132 -12.66 21.70 26.38
N GLY A 133 -12.32 20.46 26.03
CA GLY A 133 -11.12 20.15 25.25
C GLY A 133 -10.71 18.67 25.35
N THR A 134 -9.63 18.30 24.68
CA THR A 134 -9.08 16.94 24.70
C THR A 134 -7.55 16.97 24.84
N ARG A 135 -7.01 16.09 25.70
CA ARG A 135 -5.59 15.77 25.78
C ARG A 135 -5.40 14.30 25.41
N ILE A 136 -4.58 14.06 24.39
CA ILE A 136 -4.07 12.74 24.04
C ILE A 136 -2.62 12.69 24.51
N ILE A 137 -2.24 11.63 25.22
CA ILE A 137 -0.86 11.31 25.58
C ILE A 137 -0.56 9.94 24.95
N ILE A 138 0.59 9.84 24.28
CA ILE A 138 1.09 8.60 23.66
C ILE A 138 2.47 8.35 24.25
N TRP A 139 2.72 7.13 24.70
CA TRP A 139 4.00 6.70 25.24
C TRP A 139 4.43 5.35 24.65
N ASN A 140 5.56 4.81 25.14
CA ASN A 140 6.22 3.67 24.53
C ASN A 140 6.40 3.89 23.01
N LEU A 141 6.98 5.05 22.70
CA LEU A 141 7.17 5.56 21.34
C LEU A 141 8.08 4.63 20.52
N ARG A 142 7.84 4.60 19.21
CA ARG A 142 8.56 3.72 18.28
C ARG A 142 10.06 4.01 18.27
N ARG A 143 10.84 2.94 18.45
CA ARG A 143 12.30 2.94 18.28
C ARG A 143 12.71 2.39 16.92
N THR A 144 13.91 2.73 16.49
CA THR A 144 14.53 2.27 15.24
C THR A 144 15.93 1.75 15.52
N SER A 145 16.26 0.57 14.98
CA SER A 145 17.60 0.01 15.04
C SER A 145 18.54 0.73 14.05
N SER A 146 19.46 1.52 14.62
CA SER A 146 20.56 2.19 13.92
C SER A 146 21.88 1.72 14.54
N GLY A 147 22.32 0.51 14.16
CA GLY A 147 23.50 -0.12 14.74
C GLY A 147 23.20 -0.82 16.07
N SER A 148 24.09 -0.67 17.04
CA SER A 148 24.07 -1.37 18.35
C SER A 148 23.17 -0.73 19.42
N SER A 149 22.36 0.28 19.09
CA SER A 149 21.47 0.93 20.05
C SER A 149 20.07 1.22 19.47
N GLU A 150 19.06 1.17 20.35
CA GLU A 150 17.66 1.44 20.00
C GLU A 150 17.28 2.91 20.26
N GLU A 151 17.47 3.76 19.25
CA GLU A 151 17.09 5.17 19.33
C GLU A 151 15.62 5.41 18.96
N LEU A 152 15.04 6.51 19.45
CA LEU A 152 13.69 6.95 19.07
C LEU A 152 13.66 7.43 17.61
N GLU A 153 12.59 7.10 16.89
CA GLU A 153 12.38 7.54 15.50
C GLU A 153 12.43 9.07 15.36
N PHE A 154 11.92 9.78 16.38
CA PHE A 154 11.94 11.24 16.47
C PHE A 154 13.16 11.75 17.25
N ASP A 155 13.75 12.82 16.73
CA ASP A 155 14.71 13.67 17.41
C ASP A 155 13.97 14.85 18.07
N PHE A 156 14.21 15.01 19.37
CA PHE A 156 13.67 16.10 20.21
C PHE A 156 14.79 17.04 20.72
N MET A 157 16.04 16.77 20.35
CA MET A 157 17.24 17.41 20.89
C MET A 157 17.92 18.32 19.86
N LYS A 158 17.87 17.97 18.56
CA LYS A 158 18.49 18.74 17.45
C LYS A 158 17.92 20.17 17.32
N ASP A 159 16.61 20.33 17.51
CA ASP A 159 15.98 21.65 17.77
C ASP A 159 14.97 21.48 18.92
N PRO A 160 15.17 22.16 20.07
CA PRO A 160 14.24 22.07 21.21
C PRO A 160 12.83 22.64 20.92
N ASN A 161 12.67 23.37 19.81
CA ASN A 161 11.41 23.97 19.39
C ASN A 161 10.66 23.13 18.32
N ASP A 162 11.21 22.01 17.90
CA ASP A 162 10.67 21.16 16.83
C ASP A 162 10.55 19.68 17.27
N ILE A 163 10.03 18.86 16.37
CA ILE A 163 10.10 17.40 16.43
C ILE A 163 10.57 16.96 15.06
N GLN A 164 11.78 16.40 14.96
CA GLN A 164 12.40 16.07 13.68
C GLN A 164 12.53 14.57 13.46
N ILE A 165 12.62 14.14 12.21
CA ILE A 165 13.01 12.78 11.85
C ILE A 165 14.54 12.71 11.78
N ARG A 166 15.14 11.73 12.47
CA ARG A 166 16.61 11.51 12.45
C ARG A 166 17.16 11.35 11.03
N ASP A 167 18.33 11.90 10.77
CA ASP A 167 18.90 11.98 9.42
C ASP A 167 19.12 10.61 8.75
N ASP A 168 19.36 9.53 9.50
CA ASP A 168 19.51 8.19 8.93
C ASP A 168 18.17 7.50 8.61
N ALA A 169 17.11 7.81 9.35
CA ALA A 169 15.74 7.44 8.98
C ALA A 169 15.29 8.24 7.74
N ASN A 170 15.64 9.53 7.69
CA ASN A 170 15.40 10.41 6.56
C ASN A 170 16.13 9.92 5.28
N LYS A 171 17.42 9.57 5.36
CA LYS A 171 18.17 8.95 4.24
C LYS A 171 17.55 7.64 3.75
N ARG A 172 16.97 6.82 4.63
CA ARG A 172 16.25 5.58 4.26
C ARG A 172 14.92 5.86 3.55
N GLN A 173 14.19 6.92 3.94
CA GLN A 173 12.95 7.35 3.26
C GLN A 173 13.25 8.04 1.93
N THR A 174 14.18 8.99 1.88
CA THR A 174 14.58 9.71 0.67
C THR A 174 15.24 8.81 -0.37
N ARG A 175 15.96 7.74 0.00
CA ARG A 175 16.39 6.71 -0.97
C ARG A 175 15.21 5.96 -1.62
N LYS A 176 14.09 5.77 -0.91
CA LYS A 176 12.86 5.18 -1.48
C LYS A 176 12.06 6.18 -2.33
N ALA A 177 12.10 7.47 -1.98
CA ALA A 177 11.48 8.54 -2.78
C ALA A 177 12.29 8.84 -4.07
N ASN A 178 13.61 9.01 -3.95
CA ASN A 178 14.50 9.38 -5.05
C ASN A 178 14.78 8.23 -6.03
N LYS A 179 14.51 6.95 -5.68
CA LYS A 179 14.41 5.85 -6.67
C LYS A 179 13.35 6.13 -7.76
N ARG A 180 12.49 7.15 -7.62
CA ARG A 180 11.49 7.57 -8.61
C ARG A 180 11.89 8.75 -9.52
N GLN A 181 13.06 9.38 -9.35
CA GLN A 181 13.46 10.55 -10.16
C GLN A 181 14.93 10.48 -10.62
N PRO A 182 15.21 10.52 -11.94
CA PRO A 182 16.58 10.57 -12.45
C PRO A 182 17.10 12.01 -12.55
N GLY A 183 18.11 12.34 -11.75
CA GLY A 183 18.99 13.50 -11.98
C GLY A 183 18.98 14.58 -10.88
N GLY A 184 20.19 15.02 -10.49
CA GLY A 184 20.42 16.19 -9.64
C GLY A 184 20.41 15.93 -8.13
N GLY A 185 21.44 16.41 -7.42
CA GLY A 185 21.49 16.41 -5.96
C GLY A 185 20.60 17.49 -5.37
N MET A 186 19.28 17.27 -5.33
CA MET A 186 18.31 18.23 -4.79
C MET A 186 18.27 18.20 -3.26
N SER A 187 18.10 19.38 -2.63
CA SER A 187 17.83 19.46 -1.20
C SER A 187 16.44 18.91 -0.86
N VAL A 188 16.37 18.14 0.23
CA VAL A 188 15.11 17.59 0.76
C VAL A 188 14.27 18.73 1.34
N PRO A 189 12.98 18.87 0.97
CA PRO A 189 12.12 19.91 1.54
C PRO A 189 12.02 19.78 3.06
N GLU A 190 12.05 20.93 3.77
CA GLU A 190 12.03 20.98 5.23
C GLU A 190 10.82 20.23 5.83
N SER A 191 9.68 20.27 5.15
CA SER A 191 8.44 19.58 5.54
C SER A 191 8.50 18.05 5.49
N GLU A 192 9.55 17.44 4.94
CA GLU A 192 9.73 15.97 4.99
C GLU A 192 10.36 15.50 6.30
N TYR A 193 11.08 16.37 7.02
CA TYR A 193 11.78 16.00 8.26
C TYR A 193 11.45 16.87 9.48
N SER A 194 11.00 18.12 9.30
CA SER A 194 10.54 19.01 10.37
C SER A 194 9.02 18.97 10.53
N LEU A 195 8.54 18.64 11.73
CA LEU A 195 7.11 18.70 12.03
C LEU A 195 6.62 20.15 12.06
N ARG A 196 7.44 21.12 12.49
CA ARG A 196 7.14 22.56 12.43
C ARG A 196 6.89 23.00 10.99
N ALA A 197 7.79 22.66 10.06
CA ALA A 197 7.63 22.98 8.65
C ALA A 197 6.41 22.29 8.03
N TYR A 198 6.20 20.99 8.28
CA TYR A 198 5.02 20.25 7.81
C TYR A 198 3.70 20.85 8.33
N CYS A 199 3.63 21.18 9.63
CA CYS A 199 2.47 21.82 10.23
C CYS A 199 2.15 23.18 9.60
N SER A 200 3.16 23.91 9.12
CA SER A 200 2.96 25.22 8.52
C SER A 200 2.16 25.18 7.22
N ILE A 201 2.29 24.11 6.41
CA ILE A 201 1.63 23.93 5.10
C ILE A 201 0.46 22.93 5.15
N LEU A 202 0.17 22.37 6.33
CA LEU A 202 -0.74 21.24 6.55
C LEU A 202 -2.18 21.50 6.09
N TYR A 203 -2.61 22.76 6.19
CA TYR A 203 -3.93 23.23 5.81
C TYR A 203 -3.82 24.36 4.78
N LEU A 204 -4.64 24.32 3.72
CA LEU A 204 -4.62 25.33 2.65
C LEU A 204 -5.00 26.72 3.18
N LYS A 205 -6.01 26.75 4.04
CA LYS A 205 -6.55 27.92 4.75
C LYS A 205 -6.55 27.61 6.26
N PRO A 206 -5.47 27.94 6.99
CA PRO A 206 -5.35 27.62 8.42
C PRO A 206 -6.41 28.33 9.27
N ARG A 207 -7.20 27.54 10.02
CA ARG A 207 -8.26 28.00 10.95
C ARG A 207 -8.02 27.59 12.40
N MET A 208 -6.83 27.04 12.71
CA MET A 208 -6.45 26.51 14.02
C MET A 208 -4.99 26.87 14.28
N GLN A 209 -4.68 27.43 15.46
CA GLN A 209 -3.29 27.64 15.87
C GLN A 209 -2.66 26.29 16.22
N ILE A 210 -1.47 26.03 15.68
CA ILE A 210 -0.65 24.89 16.06
C ILE A 210 0.47 25.42 16.96
N ILE A 211 0.64 24.83 18.14
CA ILE A 211 1.73 25.15 19.06
C ILE A 211 2.56 23.88 19.20
N LEU A 212 3.82 23.95 18.78
CA LEU A 212 4.78 22.85 18.87
C LEU A 212 5.85 23.21 19.90
N ARG A 213 6.13 22.30 20.84
CA ARG A 213 7.14 22.48 21.90
C ARG A 213 6.98 23.76 22.75
N GLY A 214 5.79 24.37 22.76
CA GLY A 214 5.48 25.62 23.46
C GLY A 214 5.53 26.87 22.58
N LEU A 215 6.06 26.79 21.36
CA LEU A 215 6.08 27.90 20.40
C LEU A 215 5.05 27.71 19.28
N LYS A 216 4.28 28.78 19.01
CA LYS A 216 3.36 28.89 17.86
C LYS A 216 4.09 28.50 16.57
N VAL A 217 3.42 27.76 15.70
CA VAL A 217 3.85 27.48 14.33
C VAL A 217 3.29 28.57 13.43
N GLU A 218 4.14 29.20 12.64
CA GLU A 218 3.75 30.19 11.64
C GLU A 218 3.13 29.46 10.44
N THR A 219 1.81 29.27 10.49
CA THR A 219 1.08 28.62 9.39
C THR A 219 1.05 29.49 8.15
N GLN A 220 1.26 28.89 6.99
CA GLN A 220 1.39 29.57 5.70
C GLN A 220 0.12 29.42 4.88
N PHE A 221 -0.43 30.53 4.39
CA PHE A 221 -1.43 30.48 3.33
C PHE A 221 -0.68 30.32 1.99
N VAL A 222 -0.44 29.08 1.58
CA VAL A 222 0.52 28.72 0.51
C VAL A 222 0.28 29.46 -0.82
N THR A 223 -0.97 29.73 -1.19
CA THR A 223 -1.31 30.49 -2.41
C THR A 223 -0.88 31.96 -2.35
N LYS A 224 -0.71 32.53 -1.15
CA LYS A 224 -0.32 33.92 -0.91
C LYS A 224 1.19 34.09 -0.66
N THR A 225 1.93 33.01 -0.39
CA THR A 225 3.41 33.04 -0.23
C THR A 225 4.17 32.97 -1.56
N LEU A 226 3.46 32.87 -2.68
CA LEU A 226 4.04 32.82 -4.02
C LEU A 226 4.14 34.20 -4.68
N ALA A 227 4.98 34.28 -5.71
CA ALA A 227 5.14 35.46 -6.55
C ALA A 227 4.77 35.18 -8.01
N LYS A 228 4.37 36.21 -8.75
CA LYS A 228 3.71 36.11 -10.06
C LYS A 228 2.58 35.10 -10.02
N VAL A 229 1.61 35.35 -9.15
CA VAL A 229 0.44 34.50 -8.95
C VAL A 229 -0.52 34.64 -10.11
N TYR A 230 -0.85 33.52 -10.75
CA TYR A 230 -1.89 33.43 -11.79
C TYR A 230 -2.86 32.29 -11.46
N ARG A 231 -4.15 32.54 -11.68
CA ARG A 231 -5.20 31.52 -11.54
C ARG A 231 -5.61 30.95 -12.89
N ASP A 232 -5.89 29.65 -12.91
CA ASP A 232 -6.45 28.92 -14.04
C ASP A 232 -7.56 27.98 -13.52
N THR A 233 -8.49 27.55 -14.37
CA THR A 233 -9.59 26.65 -14.00
C THR A 233 -9.42 25.30 -14.69
N TYR A 234 -9.43 24.22 -13.92
CA TYR A 234 -9.58 22.86 -14.41
C TYR A 234 -11.02 22.38 -14.18
N LYS A 235 -11.67 21.85 -15.22
CA LYS A 235 -13.03 21.31 -15.12
C LYS A 235 -13.00 19.82 -15.44
N PRO A 236 -13.10 18.94 -14.43
CA PRO A 236 -13.28 17.50 -14.66
C PRO A 236 -14.60 17.25 -15.39
N VAL A 237 -14.67 16.15 -16.14
CA VAL A 237 -15.89 15.78 -16.89
C VAL A 237 -17.04 15.54 -15.90
N GLY A 238 -18.18 16.21 -16.12
CA GLY A 238 -19.35 16.10 -15.25
C GLY A 238 -19.18 16.69 -13.84
N LYS A 239 -18.19 17.55 -13.60
CA LYS A 239 -17.94 18.23 -12.31
C LYS A 239 -17.86 19.74 -12.48
N GLU A 240 -17.87 20.44 -11.34
CA GLU A 240 -17.66 21.89 -11.26
C GLU A 240 -16.20 22.27 -11.63
N GLY A 241 -16.00 23.54 -11.95
CA GLY A 241 -14.66 24.09 -12.19
C GLY A 241 -13.88 24.22 -10.89
N ILE A 242 -12.59 23.90 -10.94
CA ILE A 242 -11.67 23.88 -9.81
C ILE A 242 -10.54 24.86 -10.12
N THR A 243 -10.39 25.85 -9.25
CA THR A 243 -9.36 26.87 -9.38
C THR A 243 -7.99 26.30 -8.99
N ILE A 244 -7.01 26.55 -9.84
CA ILE A 244 -5.60 26.21 -9.66
C ILE A 244 -4.85 27.53 -9.55
N THR A 245 -4.02 27.65 -8.52
CA THR A 245 -3.14 28.80 -8.34
C THR A 245 -1.72 28.40 -8.70
N PHE A 246 -1.12 29.06 -9.67
CA PHE A 246 0.30 28.92 -10.01
C PHE A 246 1.08 30.13 -9.53
N GLY A 247 2.34 29.93 -9.13
CA GLY A 247 3.26 31.00 -8.75
C GLY A 247 4.67 30.46 -8.51
N TYR A 248 5.65 31.35 -8.39
CA TYR A 248 7.02 30.99 -8.03
C TYR A 248 7.21 30.93 -6.51
N ASN A 249 7.96 29.93 -6.04
CA ASN A 249 8.36 29.83 -4.64
C ASN A 249 9.38 30.92 -4.31
N THR A 250 9.10 31.69 -3.27
CA THR A 250 9.92 32.81 -2.77
C THR A 250 10.96 32.40 -1.73
N LYS A 251 10.91 31.16 -1.23
CA LYS A 251 11.80 30.61 -0.20
C LYS A 251 12.94 29.75 -0.77
N SER A 252 12.64 28.90 -1.75
CA SER A 252 13.61 27.98 -2.35
C SER A 252 13.18 27.60 -3.77
N LYS A 253 14.07 27.80 -4.75
CA LYS A 253 13.82 27.39 -6.14
C LYS A 253 13.84 25.87 -6.34
N GLU A 254 14.36 25.10 -5.37
CA GLU A 254 14.45 23.64 -5.43
C GLU A 254 13.16 22.94 -4.94
N HIS A 255 12.43 23.58 -4.02
CA HIS A 255 11.19 23.07 -3.43
C HIS A 255 10.00 23.61 -4.23
N TYR A 256 9.63 22.90 -5.30
CA TYR A 256 8.58 23.34 -6.23
C TYR A 256 7.71 22.16 -6.69
N GLY A 257 6.73 22.36 -7.56
CA GLY A 257 5.79 21.32 -8.00
C GLY A 257 4.38 21.47 -7.44
N LEU A 258 3.57 20.41 -7.55
CA LEU A 258 2.14 20.46 -7.23
C LEU A 258 1.86 20.18 -5.75
N MET A 259 1.17 21.12 -5.12
CA MET A 259 0.59 21.06 -3.78
C MET A 259 -0.89 20.68 -3.91
N MET A 260 -1.23 19.44 -3.55
CA MET A 260 -2.58 18.89 -3.68
C MET A 260 -3.26 18.79 -2.33
N TYR A 261 -4.37 19.50 -2.16
CA TYR A 261 -5.22 19.49 -0.97
C TYR A 261 -6.53 18.72 -1.22
N HIS A 262 -7.16 18.25 -0.16
CA HIS A 262 -8.53 17.74 -0.17
C HIS A 262 -9.19 18.08 1.18
N LYS A 263 -10.31 18.79 1.13
CA LYS A 263 -11.10 19.29 2.28
C LYS A 263 -10.22 20.06 3.24
N ASN A 264 -9.56 21.09 2.71
CA ASN A 264 -8.57 21.95 3.36
C ASN A 264 -7.29 21.23 3.85
N ARG A 265 -7.15 19.89 3.78
CA ARG A 265 -5.98 19.13 4.25
C ARG A 265 -5.03 18.80 3.10
N LEU A 266 -3.74 19.08 3.27
CA LEU A 266 -2.68 18.65 2.34
C LEU A 266 -2.70 17.13 2.17
N ILE A 267 -2.60 16.61 0.95
CA ILE A 267 -2.45 15.17 0.66
C ILE A 267 -1.09 14.89 0.05
N LYS A 268 -0.64 15.71 -0.92
CA LYS A 268 0.69 15.62 -1.53
C LYS A 268 1.32 17.01 -1.63
N ALA A 269 2.61 17.10 -1.34
CA ALA A 269 3.41 18.30 -1.54
C ALA A 269 4.47 18.07 -2.62
N TYR A 270 4.85 19.13 -3.34
CA TYR A 270 5.98 19.16 -4.27
C TYR A 270 5.99 18.06 -5.36
N GLU A 271 4.81 17.53 -5.73
CA GLU A 271 4.71 16.45 -6.73
C GLU A 271 5.02 17.01 -8.14
N ARG A 272 6.08 16.49 -8.78
CA ARG A 272 6.55 16.96 -10.10
C ARG A 272 5.53 16.62 -11.19
N VAL A 273 5.14 17.59 -12.01
CA VAL A 273 4.18 17.38 -13.12
C VAL A 273 4.74 17.80 -14.48
N ALA A 274 4.35 17.05 -15.53
CA ALA A 274 4.63 17.31 -16.94
C ALA A 274 6.08 17.76 -17.24
N CYS A 275 6.30 19.07 -17.46
CA CYS A 275 7.61 19.62 -17.80
C CYS A 275 8.65 19.42 -16.68
N GLN A 276 8.23 19.47 -15.42
CA GLN A 276 9.08 19.35 -14.22
C GLN A 276 9.63 17.93 -13.98
N ARG A 277 9.22 16.94 -14.80
CA ARG A 277 9.78 15.58 -14.81
C ARG A 277 10.83 15.36 -15.89
N LYS A 278 11.08 16.37 -16.76
CA LYS A 278 12.11 16.33 -17.79
C LYS A 278 13.45 16.72 -17.15
N ALA A 279 14.56 16.14 -17.62
CA ALA A 279 15.91 16.49 -17.16
C ALA A 279 16.39 17.82 -17.76
N ASN A 280 15.70 18.92 -17.43
CA ASN A 280 16.00 20.29 -17.85
C ASN A 280 15.40 21.29 -16.83
N ASN A 281 15.67 22.59 -17.01
CA ASN A 281 15.24 23.62 -16.08
C ASN A 281 13.75 24.04 -16.26
N THR A 282 12.92 23.27 -16.99
CA THR A 282 11.56 23.73 -17.31
C THR A 282 10.58 23.53 -16.14
N GLY A 283 10.00 24.63 -15.66
CA GLY A 283 9.10 24.63 -14.50
C GLY A 283 9.80 24.64 -13.14
N VAL A 284 11.13 24.85 -13.08
CA VAL A 284 11.88 25.05 -11.83
C VAL A 284 11.32 26.27 -11.06
N GLY A 285 11.30 26.19 -9.73
CA GLY A 285 10.71 27.21 -8.85
C GLY A 285 9.18 27.31 -8.88
N VAL A 286 8.48 26.71 -9.85
CA VAL A 286 7.02 26.84 -9.99
C VAL A 286 6.25 25.91 -9.06
N ILE A 287 5.45 26.49 -8.17
CA ILE A 287 4.44 25.79 -7.38
C ILE A 287 3.08 25.92 -8.05
N GLY A 288 2.35 24.81 -8.14
CA GLY A 288 0.91 24.79 -8.38
C GLY A 288 0.17 24.41 -7.10
N VAL A 289 -0.98 25.01 -6.83
CA VAL A 289 -1.85 24.68 -5.68
C VAL A 289 -3.25 24.36 -6.18
N ILE A 290 -3.80 23.20 -5.77
CA ILE A 290 -5.13 22.73 -6.18
C ILE A 290 -5.82 22.00 -5.02
N GLU A 291 -7.15 22.20 -4.87
CA GLU A 291 -7.98 21.44 -3.93
C GLU A 291 -8.88 20.43 -4.68
N CYS A 292 -8.60 19.14 -4.54
CA CYS A 292 -9.22 18.06 -5.29
C CYS A 292 -10.30 17.33 -4.47
N ASN A 293 -11.39 18.02 -4.11
CA ASN A 293 -12.47 17.48 -3.27
C ASN A 293 -13.29 16.33 -3.87
N TYR A 294 -13.10 16.03 -5.16
CA TYR A 294 -13.73 14.95 -5.93
C TYR A 294 -12.84 13.70 -6.05
N LEU A 295 -11.57 13.77 -5.65
CA LEU A 295 -10.66 12.63 -5.58
C LEU A 295 -10.72 11.99 -4.19
N THR A 296 -10.61 10.67 -4.14
CA THR A 296 -10.55 9.91 -2.88
C THR A 296 -9.11 9.84 -2.38
N PRO A 297 -8.79 10.34 -1.16
CA PRO A 297 -7.50 10.10 -0.54
C PRO A 297 -7.38 8.64 -0.07
N THR A 298 -6.19 8.08 -0.17
CA THR A 298 -5.88 6.76 0.39
C THR A 298 -6.05 6.75 1.92
N HIS A 299 -6.11 5.56 2.53
CA HIS A 299 -6.35 5.37 3.97
C HIS A 299 -5.48 6.26 4.88
N ASN A 300 -4.17 6.35 4.57
CA ASN A 300 -3.19 7.15 5.32
C ASN A 300 -3.21 8.66 4.98
N LYS A 301 -3.96 9.07 3.95
CA LYS A 301 -4.09 10.45 3.43
C LYS A 301 -2.77 11.11 3.01
N GLN A 302 -1.82 10.32 2.51
CA GLN A 302 -0.57 10.81 1.90
C GLN A 302 -0.52 10.63 0.36
N ASP A 303 -1.58 10.05 -0.23
CA ASP A 303 -1.76 9.99 -1.69
C ASP A 303 -3.26 9.95 -2.03
N PHE A 304 -3.59 10.00 -3.31
CA PHE A 304 -4.94 9.72 -3.82
C PHE A 304 -4.99 8.31 -4.42
N ASP A 305 -6.20 7.73 -4.49
CA ASP A 305 -6.41 6.48 -5.21
C ASP A 305 -6.01 6.66 -6.69
N ASN A 306 -5.31 5.67 -7.26
CA ASN A 306 -4.79 5.70 -8.64
C ASN A 306 -5.89 5.52 -9.69
N SER A 307 -6.80 6.48 -9.69
CA SER A 307 -8.02 6.56 -10.48
C SER A 307 -7.77 7.23 -11.83
N ASP A 308 -8.69 7.00 -12.77
CA ASP A 308 -8.77 7.72 -14.03
C ASP A 308 -8.82 9.23 -13.83
N GLU A 309 -9.61 9.68 -12.84
CA GLU A 309 -9.79 11.06 -12.43
C GLU A 309 -8.46 11.66 -11.96
N TYR A 310 -7.74 10.99 -11.06
CA TYR A 310 -6.41 11.44 -10.61
C TYR A 310 -5.44 11.57 -11.78
N ARG A 311 -5.32 10.56 -12.64
CA ARG A 311 -4.42 10.59 -13.80
C ARG A 311 -4.77 11.72 -14.79
N LYS A 312 -6.06 11.91 -15.10
CA LYS A 312 -6.56 13.03 -15.94
C LYS A 312 -6.27 14.40 -15.31
N THR A 313 -6.36 14.50 -13.99
CA THR A 313 -6.03 15.71 -13.22
C THR A 313 -4.54 16.04 -13.37
N MET A 314 -3.66 15.07 -13.08
CA MET A 314 -2.20 15.26 -13.17
C MET A 314 -1.74 15.66 -14.58
N LEU A 315 -2.33 15.07 -15.62
CA LEU A 315 -2.07 15.45 -17.01
C LEU A 315 -2.55 16.88 -17.33
N SER A 316 -3.77 17.24 -16.94
CA SER A 316 -4.34 18.56 -17.26
C SER A 316 -3.68 19.70 -16.48
N VAL A 317 -3.44 19.51 -15.18
CA VAL A 317 -2.74 20.47 -14.32
C VAL A 317 -1.29 20.63 -14.78
N GLY A 318 -0.60 19.54 -15.13
CA GLY A 318 0.75 19.60 -15.69
C GLY A 318 0.85 20.38 -17.00
N ALA A 319 -0.11 20.20 -17.92
CA ALA A 319 -0.16 20.99 -19.15
C ALA A 319 -0.42 22.48 -18.90
N LYS A 320 -1.27 22.82 -17.91
CA LYS A 320 -1.51 24.22 -17.49
C LYS A 320 -0.28 24.84 -16.82
N LEU A 321 0.48 24.07 -16.03
CA LEU A 321 1.74 24.51 -15.43
C LEU A 321 2.80 24.83 -16.50
N GLU A 322 2.93 23.99 -17.54
CA GLU A 322 3.84 24.25 -18.66
C GLU A 322 3.41 25.49 -19.47
N ASP A 323 2.09 25.69 -19.68
CA ASP A 323 1.54 26.89 -20.31
C ASP A 323 1.80 28.17 -19.48
N TYR A 324 1.67 28.11 -18.14
CA TYR A 324 2.00 29.18 -17.20
C TYR A 324 3.50 29.54 -17.25
N TRP A 325 4.40 28.54 -17.14
CA TRP A 325 5.85 28.75 -17.08
C TRP A 325 6.34 29.46 -18.36
N LYS A 326 5.82 29.05 -19.53
CA LYS A 326 6.10 29.69 -20.82
C LYS A 326 5.67 31.16 -20.87
N GLU A 327 4.50 31.49 -20.35
CA GLU A 327 4.02 32.88 -20.38
C GLU A 327 4.79 33.80 -19.44
N VAL A 328 5.19 33.35 -18.25
CA VAL A 328 6.05 34.14 -17.35
C VAL A 328 7.43 34.36 -17.97
N HIS A 329 8.04 33.30 -18.53
CA HIS A 329 9.32 33.42 -19.24
C HIS A 329 9.24 34.33 -20.45
N TYR A 330 8.17 34.22 -21.25
CA TYR A 330 7.94 35.08 -22.41
C TYR A 330 7.92 36.57 -22.05
N ARG A 331 7.26 36.94 -20.95
CA ARG A 331 7.20 38.32 -20.45
C ARG A 331 8.54 38.80 -19.87
N HIS A 332 9.30 37.91 -19.23
CA HIS A 332 10.57 38.25 -18.59
C HIS A 332 11.73 38.40 -19.58
N ASN A 333 11.71 37.69 -20.71
CA ASN A 333 12.80 37.61 -21.69
C ASN A 333 13.02 38.88 -22.54
N THR A 334 12.68 40.05 -21.99
CA THR A 334 12.80 41.35 -22.67
C THR A 334 14.02 42.17 -22.24
N ASN A 335 14.67 41.89 -21.10
CA ASN A 335 15.84 42.67 -20.63
C ASN A 335 16.79 42.04 -19.56
N CYS A 336 16.68 40.75 -19.20
CA CYS A 336 17.48 40.15 -18.10
C CYS A 336 18.28 38.89 -18.52
N THR A 337 19.49 38.75 -17.98
CA THR A 337 20.41 37.63 -18.25
C THR A 337 20.36 36.52 -17.20
N GLU A 338 19.78 36.78 -16.01
CA GLU A 338 19.67 35.78 -14.93
C GLU A 338 18.36 34.95 -15.04
N PRO A 339 18.35 33.68 -14.58
CA PRO A 339 17.13 32.87 -14.52
C PRO A 339 16.06 33.51 -13.64
N PHE A 340 14.80 33.48 -14.09
CA PHE A 340 13.72 34.18 -13.40
C PHE A 340 13.55 33.71 -11.94
N GLU A 341 13.65 32.40 -11.71
CA GLU A 341 13.59 31.75 -10.40
C GLU A 341 14.67 32.19 -9.40
N ASP A 342 15.77 32.81 -9.84
CA ASP A 342 16.81 33.37 -8.96
C ASP A 342 16.57 34.83 -8.57
N THR A 343 15.77 35.55 -9.38
CA THR A 343 15.43 36.97 -9.14
C THR A 343 14.27 37.16 -8.15
N VAL A 344 13.42 36.14 -7.98
CA VAL A 344 12.15 36.22 -7.25
C VAL A 344 12.33 35.86 -5.76
N LYS A 345 12.19 36.85 -4.87
CA LYS A 345 12.47 36.70 -3.43
C LYS A 345 11.38 37.20 -2.48
N THR A 346 10.31 37.78 -3.01
CA THR A 346 9.18 38.34 -2.24
C THR A 346 7.84 37.93 -2.88
N PRO A 347 6.80 37.62 -2.09
CA PRO A 347 5.49 37.27 -2.62
C PRO A 347 4.79 38.49 -3.24
N ASP A 348 3.77 38.25 -4.06
CA ASP A 348 2.99 39.35 -4.66
C ASP A 348 2.13 40.11 -3.63
N GLN A 349 1.76 39.46 -2.51
CA GLN A 349 1.01 40.10 -1.42
C GLN A 349 1.37 39.48 -0.07
N ASN A 350 1.67 40.32 0.93
CA ASN A 350 1.84 39.87 2.31
C ASN A 350 0.49 39.80 3.05
N TRP A 351 0.34 38.77 3.89
CA TRP A 351 -0.85 38.49 4.69
C TRP A 351 -0.45 38.06 6.10
N VAL A 352 -1.28 38.38 7.10
CA VAL A 352 -1.08 37.97 8.50
C VAL A 352 -2.39 37.46 9.11
N GLN A 353 -2.30 36.49 10.02
CA GLN A 353 -3.44 35.98 10.79
C GLN A 353 -3.51 36.67 12.15
N CYS A 354 -4.69 37.16 12.51
CA CYS A 354 -4.95 37.70 13.85
C CYS A 354 -4.97 36.59 14.92
N ASP A 355 -4.21 36.79 15.99
CA ASP A 355 -4.10 35.85 17.12
C ASP A 355 -5.40 35.66 17.93
N ASP A 356 -6.29 36.66 17.95
CA ASP A 356 -7.58 36.58 18.68
C ASP A 356 -8.71 35.96 17.85
N CYS A 357 -8.98 36.53 16.66
CA CYS A 357 -10.16 36.18 15.87
C CYS A 357 -9.88 35.18 14.74
N MET A 358 -8.62 34.76 14.54
CA MET A 358 -8.18 33.81 13.52
C MET A 358 -8.45 34.22 12.06
N LYS A 359 -8.87 35.48 11.84
CA LYS A 359 -9.08 36.05 10.51
C LYS A 359 -7.74 36.43 9.85
N TRP A 360 -7.65 36.23 8.55
CA TRP A 360 -6.54 36.70 7.73
C TRP A 360 -6.76 38.15 7.29
N ARG A 361 -5.68 38.93 7.29
CA ARG A 361 -5.65 40.36 6.94
C ARG A 361 -4.55 40.61 5.92
N LYS A 362 -4.85 41.41 4.90
CA LYS A 362 -3.89 41.88 3.91
C LYS A 362 -2.99 42.95 4.53
N LEU A 363 -1.71 42.92 4.18
CA LEU A 363 -0.74 43.94 4.58
C LEU A 363 -0.43 44.86 3.39
N PRO A 364 -0.26 46.17 3.61
CA PRO A 364 0.22 47.09 2.58
C PRO A 364 1.54 46.67 1.96
N ASP A 365 1.73 47.06 0.70
CA ASP A 365 2.93 46.77 -0.06
C ASP A 365 4.17 47.39 0.61
N GLY A 366 5.28 46.63 0.62
CA GLY A 366 6.53 47.01 1.28
C GLY A 366 6.64 46.62 2.76
N ILE A 367 5.55 46.25 3.44
CA ILE A 367 5.63 45.70 4.81
C ILE A 367 5.98 44.22 4.74
N ASP A 368 7.19 43.85 5.17
CA ASP A 368 7.61 42.44 5.30
C ASP A 368 6.93 41.80 6.52
N ALA A 369 6.19 40.72 6.29
CA ALA A 369 5.54 39.94 7.34
C ALA A 369 6.52 39.41 8.40
N LYS A 370 7.81 39.19 8.05
CA LYS A 370 8.86 38.75 8.99
C LYS A 370 9.25 39.82 10.01
N GLN A 371 8.94 41.09 9.75
CA GLN A 371 9.24 42.21 10.66
C GLN A 371 8.08 42.48 11.63
N LEU A 372 6.96 41.77 11.50
CA LEU A 372 5.83 41.89 12.41
C LEU A 372 6.12 41.26 13.77
N PRO A 373 5.47 41.75 14.85
CA PRO A 373 5.56 41.12 16.16
C PRO A 373 5.00 39.70 16.17
N LYS A 374 5.57 38.83 17.02
CA LYS A 374 5.22 37.40 17.15
C LYS A 374 3.73 37.13 17.46
N LYS A 375 3.04 38.11 18.02
CA LYS A 375 1.57 38.16 18.12
C LYS A 375 1.09 39.39 17.35
N TRP A 376 0.08 39.20 16.53
CA TRP A 376 -0.50 40.27 15.73
C TRP A 376 -2.03 40.26 15.84
N PHE A 377 -2.64 41.44 15.94
CA PHE A 377 -4.07 41.60 16.19
C PHE A 377 -4.69 42.54 15.17
N CYS A 378 -5.99 42.40 14.86
CA CYS A 378 -6.66 43.27 13.90
C CYS A 378 -6.51 44.76 14.25
N HIS A 379 -6.50 45.12 15.55
CA HIS A 379 -6.30 46.51 15.99
C HIS A 379 -4.93 47.10 15.66
N MET A 380 -3.97 46.27 15.21
CA MET A 380 -2.65 46.67 14.72
C MET A 380 -2.63 46.85 13.19
N ASN A 381 -3.76 46.62 12.51
CA ASN A 381 -3.85 46.80 11.07
C ASN A 381 -3.77 48.28 10.70
N SER A 382 -2.89 48.59 9.75
CA SER A 382 -2.77 49.92 9.15
C SER A 382 -4.02 50.30 8.35
N ASP A 383 -4.72 49.33 7.73
CA ASP A 383 -6.00 49.55 7.08
C ASP A 383 -7.13 49.77 8.12
N PRO A 384 -7.83 50.92 8.12
CA PRO A 384 -8.97 51.17 9.00
C PRO A 384 -10.18 50.25 8.77
N GLN A 385 -10.40 49.73 7.56
CA GLN A 385 -11.58 48.92 7.22
C GLN A 385 -11.54 47.51 7.83
N PHE A 386 -10.35 47.04 8.17
CA PHE A 386 -10.11 45.69 8.72
C PHE A 386 -9.33 45.76 10.04
N ARG A 387 -9.54 46.84 10.81
CA ARG A 387 -8.86 47.11 12.08
C ARG A 387 -9.56 46.49 13.30
N SER A 388 -10.73 45.88 13.14
CA SER A 388 -11.43 45.17 14.22
C SER A 388 -11.54 43.66 13.95
N CYS A 389 -11.69 42.92 15.05
CA CYS A 389 -12.01 41.50 15.02
C CYS A 389 -13.47 41.23 14.59
N SER A 390 -14.35 42.24 14.66
CA SER A 390 -15.71 42.18 14.10
C SER A 390 -15.71 42.05 12.58
N ASP A 391 -14.89 42.85 11.91
CA ASP A 391 -14.94 43.10 10.48
C ASP A 391 -14.72 41.80 9.70
N GLU A 392 -15.47 41.57 8.64
CA GLU A 392 -15.42 40.32 7.88
C GLU A 392 -13.99 40.05 7.36
N GLU A 393 -13.65 38.77 7.18
CA GLU A 393 -12.38 38.42 6.55
C GLU A 393 -12.40 38.87 5.09
N GLU A 394 -11.33 39.50 4.63
CA GLU A 394 -11.22 39.93 3.23
C GLU A 394 -11.42 38.72 2.32
N ALA A 395 -12.38 38.82 1.40
CA ALA A 395 -12.54 37.83 0.36
C ALA A 395 -11.24 37.73 -0.45
N GLU A 396 -10.83 36.52 -0.82
CA GLU A 396 -9.80 36.37 -1.83
C GLU A 396 -10.28 37.05 -3.12
N ASP A 397 -9.43 37.86 -3.75
CA ASP A 397 -9.72 38.56 -5.01
C ASP A 397 -10.48 37.61 -5.96
N SER A 398 -11.59 38.08 -6.53
CA SER A 398 -12.50 37.24 -7.31
C SER A 398 -11.75 36.56 -8.47
N ASP A 399 -12.18 35.36 -8.87
CA ASP A 399 -11.61 34.64 -10.03
C ASP A 399 -11.83 35.38 -11.38
N GLY A 400 -12.52 36.53 -11.36
CA GLY A 400 -12.62 37.50 -12.45
C GLY A 400 -11.62 38.66 -12.41
N ASP A 401 -11.07 39.02 -11.24
CA ASP A 401 -10.30 40.25 -11.03
C ASP A 401 -8.78 40.05 -11.15
N GLN A 402 -8.28 38.82 -10.94
CA GLN A 402 -6.88 38.49 -11.18
C GLN A 402 -6.63 38.15 -12.65
N PRO A 403 -5.50 38.60 -13.25
CA PRO A 403 -5.25 38.40 -14.67
C PRO A 403 -5.11 36.91 -15.00
N LYS A 404 -5.99 36.39 -15.86
CA LYS A 404 -5.76 35.10 -16.54
C LYS A 404 -4.57 35.26 -17.48
N TYR A 405 -3.58 34.37 -17.38
CA TYR A 405 -2.43 34.43 -18.27
C TYR A 405 -2.90 34.21 -19.71
N GLN A 406 -2.72 35.22 -20.56
CA GLN A 406 -2.97 35.06 -22.00
C GLN A 406 -1.88 34.17 -22.56
N LYS A 407 -2.17 33.31 -23.54
CA LYS A 407 -1.16 32.41 -24.13
C LYS A 407 -0.41 33.16 -25.24
N THR A 408 0.21 34.28 -24.88
CA THR A 408 0.78 35.27 -25.80
C THR A 408 1.86 34.65 -26.67
N TYR A 409 2.69 33.78 -26.07
CA TYR A 409 3.68 33.00 -26.79
C TYR A 409 3.08 32.15 -27.94
N LYS A 410 1.86 31.62 -27.81
CA LYS A 410 1.18 30.84 -28.87
C LYS A 410 0.74 31.71 -30.05
N GLN A 411 0.51 33.01 -29.83
CA GLN A 411 0.21 33.95 -30.91
C GLN A 411 1.49 34.25 -31.71
N GLN A 412 2.63 34.44 -31.03
CA GLN A 412 3.92 34.62 -31.68
C GLN A 412 4.41 33.35 -32.41
N GLU A 413 4.22 32.14 -31.84
CA GLU A 413 4.52 30.88 -32.56
C GLU A 413 3.72 30.77 -33.86
N ARG A 414 2.44 31.15 -33.86
CA ARG A 414 1.61 31.19 -35.08
C ARG A 414 2.13 32.23 -36.07
N HIS A 415 2.48 33.43 -35.61
CA HIS A 415 3.04 34.48 -36.46
C HIS A 415 4.40 34.07 -37.06
N GLN A 416 5.28 33.43 -36.29
CA GLN A 416 6.56 32.89 -36.79
C GLN A 416 6.37 31.74 -37.78
N LYS A 417 5.38 30.86 -37.58
CA LYS A 417 5.03 29.81 -38.57
C LYS A 417 4.52 30.42 -39.87
N LEU A 418 3.60 31.38 -39.81
CA LEU A 418 3.11 32.13 -40.98
C LEU A 418 4.26 32.88 -41.69
N LEU A 419 5.20 33.46 -40.94
CA LEU A 419 6.41 34.09 -41.50
C LEU A 419 7.42 33.09 -42.08
N GLN A 420 7.44 31.82 -41.65
CA GLN A 420 8.24 30.75 -42.26
C GLN A 420 7.56 30.21 -43.53
N GLU A 421 6.24 30.03 -43.51
CA GLU A 421 5.43 29.58 -44.64
C GLU A 421 5.46 30.61 -45.78
N ASN A 422 5.27 31.90 -45.49
CA ASN A 422 5.44 32.98 -46.48
C ASN A 422 6.87 33.06 -47.06
N ARG A 423 7.90 32.73 -46.26
CA ARG A 423 9.30 32.72 -46.73
C ARG A 423 9.64 31.51 -47.61
N GLN A 424 8.72 30.54 -47.73
CA GLN A 424 8.84 29.39 -48.65
C GLN A 424 7.98 29.55 -49.92
N GLN A 425 7.24 30.67 -50.08
CA GLN A 425 6.32 30.90 -51.21
C GLN A 425 6.72 32.06 -52.15
N SER A 426 7.86 32.72 -51.93
CA SER A 426 8.36 33.76 -52.85
C SER A 426 8.92 33.15 -54.16
N PRO A 427 8.46 33.55 -55.35
CA PRO A 427 8.94 32.98 -56.62
C PRO A 427 10.38 33.40 -56.96
N SER A 428 11.18 32.47 -57.47
CA SER A 428 12.49 32.77 -58.07
C SER A 428 12.32 33.39 -59.47
N THR A 429 12.83 34.61 -59.66
CA THR A 429 12.89 35.25 -60.99
C THR A 429 14.01 34.62 -61.83
N PRO A 430 13.78 34.27 -63.11
CA PRO A 430 14.80 33.62 -63.94
C PRO A 430 15.77 34.64 -64.57
N CYS A 431 17.04 34.25 -64.73
CA CYS A 431 18.00 34.94 -65.60
C CYS A 431 18.71 33.92 -66.51
N SER A 432 19.10 34.36 -67.70
CA SER A 432 19.35 33.51 -68.88
C SER A 432 20.76 32.89 -68.96
N SER A 433 20.90 31.93 -69.90
CA SER A 433 22.12 31.38 -70.51
C SER A 433 23.17 32.45 -70.89
N VAL A 434 24.48 32.17 -71.12
CA VAL A 434 25.11 31.17 -72.05
C VAL A 434 26.51 30.64 -71.50
N PRO A 435 27.50 30.10 -72.26
CA PRO A 435 27.95 28.70 -72.17
C PRO A 435 29.37 28.40 -71.59
N MET A 436 29.75 27.12 -71.64
CA MET A 436 30.95 26.46 -71.05
C MET A 436 32.31 26.80 -71.70
N THR A 437 33.42 26.55 -70.97
CA THR A 437 34.72 25.92 -71.37
C THR A 437 35.71 25.96 -70.16
N PRO A 438 36.95 25.40 -70.15
CA PRO A 438 37.23 24.25 -69.28
C PRO A 438 38.32 24.48 -68.20
N ARG A 439 38.61 23.41 -67.45
CA ARG A 439 39.65 23.26 -66.42
C ARG A 439 41.06 23.67 -66.89
N PRO A 440 41.93 24.11 -65.98
CA PRO A 440 43.19 23.37 -65.79
C PRO A 440 43.50 23.02 -64.32
N SER A 441 44.62 22.31 -64.12
CA SER A 441 44.88 21.39 -63.01
C SER A 441 45.82 21.91 -61.92
N ASP A 442 45.84 21.18 -60.79
CA ASP A 442 46.94 20.92 -59.85
C ASP A 442 47.62 22.08 -59.09
N VAL A 443 47.78 21.93 -57.76
CA VAL A 443 48.99 21.39 -57.11
C VAL A 443 48.70 21.13 -55.61
N THR A 444 49.46 20.22 -55.00
CA THR A 444 49.45 19.70 -53.61
C THR A 444 49.65 20.79 -52.52
N SER A 445 49.39 20.60 -51.21
CA SER A 445 49.94 19.53 -50.35
C SER A 445 49.34 19.45 -48.92
N ALA A 446 49.37 18.23 -48.36
CA ALA A 446 49.58 17.84 -46.95
C ALA A 446 48.69 18.36 -45.78
N ASP A 447 47.85 17.44 -45.29
CA ASP A 447 47.75 16.97 -43.89
C ASP A 447 47.62 17.93 -42.70
N THR A 448 46.44 17.90 -42.07
CA THR A 448 46.33 17.65 -40.62
C THR A 448 45.03 16.87 -40.36
N GLN A 449 45.11 15.73 -39.68
CA GLN A 449 43.92 14.99 -39.21
C GLN A 449 43.48 15.50 -37.85
N ASP A 450 42.18 15.75 -37.67
CA ASP A 450 41.55 15.57 -36.36
C ASP A 450 40.07 15.17 -36.50
N THR A 451 39.56 14.39 -35.55
CA THR A 451 38.28 13.68 -35.68
C THR A 451 37.12 14.32 -34.92
N SER A 452 36.00 14.59 -35.60
CA SER A 452 34.64 14.28 -35.10
C SER A 452 33.55 14.77 -36.07
N LEU A 453 32.48 13.96 -36.25
CA LEU A 453 31.07 14.33 -36.03
C LEU A 453 30.11 13.32 -36.68
N SER A 454 29.14 12.90 -35.88
CA SER A 454 27.95 12.18 -36.36
C SER A 454 26.86 13.18 -36.74
N THR A 455 26.06 12.89 -37.78
CA THR A 455 24.67 13.38 -37.86
C THR A 455 23.83 12.58 -38.85
N THR A 456 22.55 12.39 -38.50
CA THR A 456 21.52 11.62 -39.22
C THR A 456 20.79 12.43 -40.30
N PRO A 457 20.14 11.76 -41.29
CA PRO A 457 19.03 12.34 -42.03
C PRO A 457 17.64 11.78 -41.63
N LYS A 458 16.86 12.67 -40.99
CA LYS A 458 15.41 12.96 -41.13
C LYS A 458 14.46 11.88 -41.71
N ARG A 459 13.43 11.52 -40.92
CA ARG A 459 12.16 10.91 -41.39
C ARG A 459 11.13 11.98 -41.81
N LYS A 460 10.34 11.69 -42.86
CA LYS A 460 8.93 12.09 -43.00
C LYS A 460 8.14 10.91 -43.57
N ALA A 461 6.87 10.79 -43.19
CA ALA A 461 6.06 9.57 -43.34
C ALA A 461 5.07 9.63 -44.51
N LEU A 462 4.53 8.47 -44.93
CA LEU A 462 3.13 8.37 -45.38
C LEU A 462 2.55 6.94 -45.28
N LYS A 463 1.27 6.88 -44.85
CA LYS A 463 0.22 5.84 -45.03
C LYS A 463 0.50 4.35 -44.73
N TRP A 464 -0.31 3.82 -43.81
CA TRP A 464 -0.64 2.40 -43.65
C TRP A 464 -1.84 2.04 -44.53
N SER A 465 -1.81 0.88 -45.20
CA SER A 465 -2.97 0.26 -45.85
C SER A 465 -2.77 -1.27 -45.93
N LEU A 466 -3.90 -1.99 -45.98
CA LEU A 466 -4.17 -3.43 -45.82
C LEU A 466 -3.08 -4.49 -46.13
N GLU A 467 -3.18 -5.61 -45.41
CA GLU A 467 -2.44 -6.86 -45.60
C GLU A 467 -2.80 -7.62 -46.90
N ASN A 468 -1.94 -8.54 -47.35
CA ASN A 468 -2.29 -9.59 -48.33
C ASN A 468 -1.54 -10.93 -48.03
N PRO A 469 -2.13 -12.13 -48.22
CA PRO A 469 -1.73 -13.32 -47.46
C PRO A 469 -0.97 -14.42 -48.24
N GLU A 470 0.22 -14.14 -48.77
CA GLU A 470 1.04 -15.17 -49.46
C GLU A 470 2.26 -15.68 -48.67
N THR A 471 2.69 -15.00 -47.60
CA THR A 471 3.86 -15.38 -46.80
C THR A 471 3.66 -16.59 -45.87
N LYS A 472 2.44 -17.17 -45.83
CA LYS A 472 2.12 -18.36 -45.00
C LYS A 472 2.38 -19.71 -45.67
N LYS A 473 2.65 -19.79 -46.98
CA LYS A 473 2.82 -21.08 -47.68
C LYS A 473 4.25 -21.66 -47.68
N ALA A 474 5.28 -20.87 -47.37
CA ALA A 474 6.67 -21.34 -47.36
C ALA A 474 7.09 -22.13 -46.10
N ARG A 475 6.34 -22.01 -44.99
CA ARG A 475 6.71 -22.62 -43.69
C ARG A 475 6.04 -23.96 -43.37
N LYS A 476 5.12 -24.44 -44.22
CA LYS A 476 4.40 -25.71 -44.03
C LYS A 476 5.06 -26.91 -44.76
N LYS A 477 6.09 -26.71 -45.58
CA LYS A 477 6.80 -27.78 -46.31
C LYS A 477 8.08 -28.28 -45.60
N ALA A 478 8.31 -27.90 -44.35
CA ALA A 478 9.52 -28.24 -43.59
C ALA A 478 9.23 -29.08 -42.33
N PHE A 479 8.03 -29.65 -42.21
CA PHE A 479 7.56 -30.36 -41.02
C PHE A 479 7.07 -31.79 -41.30
N ASP A 480 6.67 -32.11 -42.54
CA ASP A 480 5.99 -33.37 -42.87
C ASP A 480 6.94 -34.51 -43.31
N ASP A 481 8.26 -34.28 -43.41
CA ASP A 481 9.25 -35.22 -43.98
C ASP A 481 10.22 -35.86 -42.93
N GLN A 482 9.87 -35.91 -41.64
CA GLN A 482 10.71 -36.64 -40.67
C GLN A 482 9.98 -37.39 -39.54
N VAL A 483 8.95 -38.16 -39.91
CA VAL A 483 8.45 -39.29 -39.11
C VAL A 483 8.26 -40.53 -40.01
N LEU A 484 9.30 -41.35 -40.18
CA LEU A 484 9.21 -42.80 -40.45
C LEU A 484 10.61 -43.42 -40.66
N LEU A 485 11.17 -44.06 -39.62
CA LEU A 485 12.05 -45.23 -39.69
C LEU A 485 12.53 -45.62 -38.27
N PHE A 486 11.73 -46.40 -37.55
CA PHE A 486 12.03 -47.80 -37.23
C PHE A 486 10.88 -48.42 -36.43
N SER A 487 10.52 -49.64 -36.79
CA SER A 487 9.49 -50.44 -36.14
C SER A 487 10.04 -51.82 -35.75
N HIS A 488 9.33 -52.49 -34.83
CA HIS A 488 9.48 -53.89 -34.40
C HIS A 488 10.64 -54.27 -33.47
N ALA A 489 10.28 -54.50 -32.20
CA ALA A 489 10.66 -55.74 -31.50
C ALA A 489 9.61 -56.11 -30.44
N SER A 490 9.22 -57.38 -30.40
CA SER A 490 8.37 -58.05 -29.41
C SER A 490 8.58 -59.59 -29.56
N ASP A 491 8.16 -60.48 -28.67
CA ASP A 491 7.38 -60.36 -27.42
C ASP A 491 8.06 -61.17 -26.29
N ALA A 492 7.78 -60.80 -25.03
CA ALA A 492 8.12 -61.64 -23.86
C ALA A 492 7.00 -61.59 -22.82
N THR A 493 6.05 -62.53 -22.95
CA THR A 493 4.84 -62.59 -22.12
C THR A 493 5.02 -63.33 -20.79
N LYS A 494 4.29 -62.87 -19.77
CA LYS A 494 3.61 -63.69 -18.72
C LYS A 494 4.46 -64.69 -17.90
N ALA A 495 4.91 -64.22 -16.74
CA ALA A 495 4.96 -64.94 -15.46
C ALA A 495 4.98 -63.86 -14.36
N GLU A 496 4.21 -63.87 -13.27
CA GLU A 496 3.12 -64.74 -12.81
C GLU A 496 2.06 -63.87 -12.09
N TYR A 497 0.82 -64.34 -12.00
CA TYR A 497 -0.28 -63.65 -11.29
C TYR A 497 -0.87 -64.59 -10.22
N LYS A 498 -0.09 -64.86 -9.17
CA LYS A 498 -0.52 -65.54 -7.94
C LYS A 498 0.48 -65.29 -6.83
N ASP A 499 -0.01 -65.38 -5.60
CA ASP A 499 0.68 -65.06 -4.33
C ASP A 499 1.12 -63.58 -4.27
N ILE A 500 0.48 -62.70 -3.50
CA ILE A 500 0.08 -62.85 -2.10
C ILE A 500 -1.32 -62.25 -1.89
N LYS A 501 -2.32 -63.10 -1.60
CA LYS A 501 -3.59 -62.70 -0.94
C LYS A 501 -3.81 -63.50 0.36
N THR A 502 -2.70 -63.89 1.00
CA THR A 502 -2.68 -64.86 2.11
C THR A 502 -1.52 -64.56 3.06
N ALA A 503 -1.52 -63.35 3.61
CA ALA A 503 -0.61 -62.92 4.70
C ALA A 503 -1.23 -61.77 5.52
N LEU A 504 -2.51 -61.93 5.88
CA LEU A 504 -3.12 -61.27 7.03
C LEU A 504 -3.60 -62.39 7.94
N ASN A 505 -3.35 -62.24 9.25
CA ASN A 505 -3.46 -63.19 10.37
C ASN A 505 -2.11 -63.84 10.74
N ASP A 506 -1.34 -63.19 11.62
CA ASP A 506 -1.28 -63.55 13.04
C ASP A 506 -0.45 -62.49 13.81
N ASP A 507 -0.46 -62.57 15.14
CA ASP A 507 -0.09 -61.48 16.07
C ASP A 507 1.42 -61.22 16.25
N GLY A 508 1.73 -60.02 16.76
CA GLY A 508 2.75 -59.84 17.80
C GLY A 508 4.21 -59.56 17.38
N ASP A 509 4.59 -58.28 17.48
CA ASP A 509 5.93 -57.74 17.74
C ASP A 509 7.13 -58.08 16.82
N ASP A 510 8.08 -57.13 16.79
CA ASP A 510 9.36 -57.14 16.07
C ASP A 510 9.35 -57.34 14.54
N VAL A 511 9.77 -56.28 13.82
CA VAL A 511 11.13 -56.18 13.21
C VAL A 511 11.28 -54.76 12.64
N ILE A 512 11.83 -53.87 13.47
CA ILE A 512 12.33 -52.56 13.05
C ILE A 512 13.75 -52.76 12.49
N ASP A 513 13.89 -53.31 11.28
CA ASP A 513 15.24 -53.53 10.70
C ASP A 513 15.32 -53.65 9.16
N LYS A 514 14.40 -53.03 8.41
CA LYS A 514 14.37 -53.15 6.92
C LYS A 514 14.31 -51.84 6.11
N CYS A 515 14.55 -50.69 6.73
CA CYS A 515 14.65 -49.40 6.01
C CYS A 515 16.09 -48.86 5.82
N MET A 516 17.12 -49.57 6.28
CA MET A 516 18.52 -49.20 6.03
C MET A 516 19.17 -50.14 5.02
N MET A 517 18.88 -49.96 3.72
CA MET A 517 19.75 -50.30 2.57
C MET A 517 19.01 -50.00 1.25
N LYS A 518 18.88 -48.72 0.87
CA LYS A 518 18.60 -48.27 -0.53
C LYS A 518 18.64 -46.74 -0.69
N GLU A 519 19.74 -46.10 -0.28
CA GLU A 519 19.96 -44.66 -0.52
C GLU A 519 21.37 -44.34 -1.04
N GLU A 520 21.90 -45.18 -1.93
CA GLU A 520 23.08 -44.88 -2.74
C GLU A 520 22.76 -45.09 -4.23
N GLN A 521 22.15 -44.09 -4.88
CA GLN A 521 22.36 -43.71 -6.30
C GLN A 521 21.40 -42.61 -6.75
N SER A 522 21.73 -41.35 -6.45
CA SER A 522 21.62 -40.22 -7.41
C SER A 522 22.05 -38.93 -6.70
N ASN A 523 23.35 -38.61 -6.77
CA ASN A 523 23.86 -37.32 -6.31
C ASN A 523 24.77 -36.70 -7.37
N LYS A 524 24.17 -35.89 -8.24
CA LYS A 524 24.85 -34.96 -9.16
C LYS A 524 24.05 -33.66 -9.29
N ILE A 525 23.93 -32.94 -8.18
CA ILE A 525 23.60 -31.51 -8.16
C ILE A 525 24.66 -30.81 -7.31
N THR A 526 25.27 -29.77 -7.86
CA THR A 526 26.31 -28.95 -7.22
C THR A 526 25.75 -28.20 -6.00
N PRO A 527 26.39 -28.27 -4.81
CA PRO A 527 25.90 -27.57 -3.63
C PRO A 527 26.30 -26.09 -3.64
N THR A 528 25.31 -25.21 -3.57
CA THR A 528 25.45 -23.83 -3.09
C THR A 528 24.84 -23.68 -1.69
N SER A 529 25.06 -24.66 -0.80
CA SER A 529 24.82 -24.49 0.63
C SER A 529 26.00 -23.77 1.28
N SER A 530 25.77 -22.90 2.26
CA SER A 530 26.88 -22.30 3.01
C SER A 530 27.68 -23.39 3.74
N LYS A 531 28.99 -23.16 3.93
CA LYS A 531 29.88 -24.10 4.63
C LYS A 531 29.38 -24.43 6.05
N ASP A 532 28.63 -23.51 6.65
CA ASP A 532 28.11 -23.62 8.01
C ASP A 532 27.07 -24.74 8.13
N GLN A 533 26.09 -24.81 7.20
CA GLN A 533 25.05 -25.85 7.21
C GLN A 533 25.62 -27.27 7.13
N GLN A 534 26.71 -27.45 6.39
CA GLN A 534 27.36 -28.75 6.24
C GLN A 534 28.13 -29.14 7.53
N ASN A 535 28.73 -28.16 8.21
CA ASN A 535 29.36 -28.34 9.52
C ASN A 535 28.33 -28.76 10.58
N TYR A 536 27.17 -28.09 10.66
CA TYR A 536 26.14 -28.41 11.68
C TYR A 536 25.57 -29.82 11.54
N LYS A 537 25.37 -30.32 10.31
CA LYS A 537 24.90 -31.72 10.10
C LYS A 537 25.93 -32.75 10.58
N VAL A 538 27.22 -32.47 10.40
CA VAL A 538 28.32 -33.34 10.89
C VAL A 538 28.35 -33.32 12.42
N LEU A 539 28.31 -32.14 13.04
CA LEU A 539 28.26 -31.98 14.50
C LEU A 539 27.05 -32.71 15.13
N TYR A 540 25.84 -32.54 14.58
CA TYR A 540 24.65 -33.25 15.06
C TYR A 540 24.80 -34.78 14.99
N LEU A 541 25.31 -35.31 13.87
CA LEU A 541 25.51 -36.75 13.71
C LEU A 541 26.60 -37.29 14.65
N GLN A 542 27.65 -36.51 14.91
CA GLN A 542 28.68 -36.84 15.90
C GLN A 542 28.09 -36.92 17.32
N SER A 543 27.33 -35.90 17.76
CA SER A 543 26.70 -35.90 19.09
C SER A 543 25.69 -37.03 19.26
N VAL A 544 24.92 -37.38 18.22
CA VAL A 544 24.01 -38.55 18.27
C VAL A 544 24.77 -39.85 18.48
N GLU A 545 25.93 -40.02 17.84
CA GLU A 545 26.73 -41.25 17.98
C GLU A 545 27.47 -41.31 19.33
N GLU A 546 27.97 -40.18 19.84
CA GLU A 546 28.51 -40.07 21.20
C GLU A 546 27.47 -40.45 22.26
N ILE A 547 26.23 -39.98 22.12
CA ILE A 547 25.12 -40.32 23.02
C ILE A 547 24.85 -41.83 23.01
N LYS A 548 24.85 -42.50 21.84
CA LYS A 548 24.71 -43.96 21.77
C LYS A 548 25.87 -44.69 22.46
N GLN A 549 27.10 -44.23 22.27
CA GLN A 549 28.28 -44.82 22.91
C GLN A 549 28.23 -44.67 24.44
N LEU A 550 27.78 -43.51 24.94
CA LEU A 550 27.59 -43.26 26.37
C LEU A 550 26.47 -44.15 26.94
N GLN A 551 25.33 -44.29 26.26
CA GLN A 551 24.28 -45.25 26.64
C GLN A 551 24.81 -46.68 26.71
N HIS A 552 25.64 -47.09 25.75
CA HIS A 552 26.23 -48.42 25.73
C HIS A 552 27.19 -48.64 26.91
N LYS A 553 28.08 -47.67 27.20
CA LYS A 553 28.97 -47.70 28.38
C LYS A 553 28.19 -47.76 29.68
N LEU A 554 27.13 -46.95 29.82
CA LEU A 554 26.27 -46.93 31.02
C LEU A 554 25.56 -48.29 31.20
N LYS A 555 25.02 -48.87 30.12
CA LYS A 555 24.42 -50.22 30.12
C LYS A 555 25.43 -51.33 30.44
N GLN A 556 26.69 -51.21 30.03
CA GLN A 556 27.74 -52.14 30.40
C GLN A 556 28.12 -52.03 31.88
N GLN A 557 28.26 -50.81 32.43
CA GLN A 557 28.54 -50.63 33.86
C GLN A 557 27.38 -51.09 34.74
N LEU A 558 26.13 -50.89 34.31
CA LEU A 558 24.93 -51.41 34.99
C LEU A 558 24.87 -52.95 35.06
N LYS A 559 25.66 -53.68 34.26
CA LYS A 559 25.77 -55.15 34.27
C LYS A 559 26.94 -55.69 35.10
N LYS A 560 27.81 -54.84 35.67
CA LYS A 560 28.89 -55.29 36.56
C LYS A 560 28.36 -55.40 37.99
N GLU A 561 28.25 -56.62 38.51
CA GLU A 561 27.99 -56.85 39.93
C GLU A 561 29.15 -56.32 40.80
N PRO A 562 28.86 -55.84 42.03
CA PRO A 562 29.87 -55.23 42.88
C PRO A 562 30.78 -56.28 43.52
N LYS A 563 32.05 -56.31 43.08
CA LYS A 563 33.15 -56.88 43.86
C LYS A 563 34.22 -55.80 44.10
N GLU A 564 34.21 -55.29 45.32
CA GLU A 564 35.33 -54.60 45.99
C GLU A 564 36.05 -53.47 45.24
N GLU A 565 35.31 -52.51 44.68
CA GLU A 565 35.80 -51.12 44.49
C GLU A 565 34.61 -50.17 44.39
N VAL A 566 34.11 -49.69 45.55
CA VAL A 566 32.71 -49.23 45.66
C VAL A 566 32.52 -47.72 45.42
N ASP A 567 33.57 -46.89 45.50
CA ASP A 567 33.42 -45.43 45.38
C ASP A 567 33.98 -44.84 44.07
N SER A 568 35.14 -45.28 43.57
CA SER A 568 35.70 -44.84 42.28
C SER A 568 34.74 -45.09 41.10
N LEU A 569 34.11 -46.28 41.08
CA LEU A 569 33.13 -46.68 40.07
C LEU A 569 31.79 -45.93 40.20
N LYS A 570 31.43 -45.41 41.39
CA LYS A 570 30.24 -44.54 41.53
C LYS A 570 30.50 -43.17 40.94
N ASP A 571 31.64 -42.58 41.22
CA ASP A 571 31.98 -41.24 40.73
C ASP A 571 32.13 -41.23 39.20
N GLU A 572 32.79 -42.24 38.62
CA GLU A 572 32.85 -42.39 37.17
C GLU A 572 31.46 -42.57 36.54
N LYS A 573 30.60 -43.40 37.14
CA LYS A 573 29.20 -43.60 36.70
C LYS A 573 28.38 -42.31 36.77
N ASN A 574 28.53 -41.53 37.84
CA ASN A 574 27.83 -40.25 38.03
C ASN A 574 28.29 -39.21 37.00
N ASN A 575 29.60 -39.16 36.71
CA ASN A 575 30.16 -38.31 35.66
C ASN A 575 29.68 -38.72 34.26
N LEU A 576 29.60 -40.03 33.97
CA LEU A 576 29.02 -40.57 32.74
C LEU A 576 27.54 -40.20 32.58
N LEU A 577 26.74 -40.33 33.64
CA LEU A 577 25.31 -39.96 33.63
C LEU A 577 25.12 -38.45 33.41
N THR A 578 25.87 -37.61 34.14
CA THR A 578 25.84 -36.14 34.00
C THR A 578 26.22 -35.70 32.58
N SER A 579 27.23 -36.35 31.98
CA SER A 579 27.66 -36.07 30.60
C SER A 579 26.60 -36.46 29.57
N TYR A 580 25.93 -37.60 29.78
CA TYR A 580 24.83 -38.08 28.96
C TYR A 580 23.60 -37.16 29.04
N GLU A 581 23.17 -36.76 30.24
CA GLU A 581 22.04 -35.84 30.44
C GLU A 581 22.29 -34.46 29.80
N ARG A 582 23.53 -33.94 29.91
CA ARG A 582 23.94 -32.71 29.25
C ARG A 582 23.85 -32.81 27.72
N LEU A 583 24.42 -33.86 27.14
CA LEU A 583 24.36 -34.07 25.68
C LEU A 583 22.94 -34.33 25.19
N GLN A 584 22.07 -34.97 25.97
CA GLN A 584 20.64 -35.06 25.63
C GLN A 584 19.97 -33.69 25.57
N LYS A 585 20.25 -32.81 26.54
CA LYS A 585 19.71 -31.45 26.57
C LYS A 585 20.20 -30.61 25.39
N ASP A 586 21.50 -30.68 25.08
CA ASP A 586 22.11 -30.00 23.93
C ASP A 586 21.51 -30.54 22.61
N LEU A 587 21.27 -31.85 22.50
CA LEU A 587 20.58 -32.46 21.35
C LEU A 587 19.11 -32.00 21.21
N GLU A 588 18.39 -31.85 22.31
CA GLU A 588 17.02 -31.31 22.31
C GLU A 588 16.96 -29.81 22.01
N GLU A 589 18.03 -29.06 22.31
CA GLU A 589 18.19 -27.67 21.89
C GLU A 589 18.43 -27.58 20.38
N VAL A 590 19.38 -28.35 19.83
CA VAL A 590 19.63 -28.42 18.38
C VAL A 590 18.41 -28.96 17.60
N LYS A 591 17.60 -29.86 18.18
CA LYS A 591 16.32 -30.29 17.59
C LYS A 591 15.29 -29.15 17.57
N ARG A 592 15.15 -28.38 18.65
CA ARG A 592 14.26 -27.20 18.71
C ARG A 592 14.70 -26.09 17.75
N GLU A 593 16.01 -25.90 17.55
CA GLU A 593 16.55 -24.95 16.57
C GLU A 593 16.31 -25.37 15.10
N ASN A 594 16.06 -26.65 14.84
CA ASN A 594 15.76 -27.19 13.50
C ASN A 594 14.29 -27.59 13.31
N GLU A 595 13.40 -27.26 14.25
CA GLU A 595 11.98 -27.56 14.14
C GLU A 595 11.32 -26.63 13.11
N LYS A 596 11.09 -27.14 11.90
CA LYS A 596 10.39 -26.44 10.81
C LYS A 596 8.97 -26.13 11.24
N VAL A 597 8.59 -24.84 11.23
CA VAL A 597 7.26 -24.39 11.64
C VAL A 597 6.42 -24.10 10.39
N MET A 598 5.24 -24.73 10.27
CA MET A 598 4.29 -24.41 9.21
C MET A 598 3.19 -23.46 9.72
N PHE A 599 3.01 -22.33 9.03
CA PHE A 599 1.94 -21.38 9.27
C PHE A 599 0.91 -21.45 8.14
N HIS A 600 -0.33 -21.82 8.44
CA HIS A 600 -1.44 -21.83 7.49
C HIS A 600 -2.42 -20.68 7.77
N CYS A 601 -2.59 -19.78 6.81
CA CYS A 601 -3.57 -18.71 6.93
C CYS A 601 -4.94 -19.16 6.41
N LYS A 602 -5.88 -19.44 7.32
CA LYS A 602 -7.25 -19.89 7.00
C LYS A 602 -8.05 -18.95 6.08
N MET A 603 -7.63 -17.68 5.94
CA MET A 603 -8.36 -16.65 5.18
C MET A 603 -8.03 -16.66 3.68
N THR A 604 -6.80 -17.04 3.34
CA THR A 604 -6.30 -17.09 1.96
C THR A 604 -5.85 -18.48 1.52
N ASN A 605 -5.71 -19.42 2.48
CA ASN A 605 -5.07 -20.72 2.35
C ASN A 605 -3.57 -20.69 1.99
N LEU A 606 -2.88 -19.55 2.12
CA LEU A 606 -1.42 -19.55 2.04
C LEU A 606 -0.81 -20.39 3.17
N VAL A 607 0.19 -21.23 2.84
CA VAL A 607 1.03 -21.92 3.82
C VAL A 607 2.48 -21.46 3.66
N PHE A 608 3.11 -21.15 4.79
CA PHE A 608 4.52 -20.77 4.88
C PHE A 608 5.25 -21.82 5.72
N GLU A 609 6.19 -22.54 5.12
CA GLU A 609 7.12 -23.40 5.86
C GLU A 609 8.35 -22.56 6.24
N MET A 610 8.57 -22.39 7.54
CA MET A 610 9.58 -21.52 8.11
C MET A 610 10.75 -22.32 8.68
N LYS A 611 11.96 -21.75 8.63
CA LYS A 611 13.16 -22.32 9.26
C LYS A 611 13.08 -22.40 10.80
N GLY A 612 12.12 -21.68 11.40
CA GLY A 612 11.85 -21.65 12.83
C GLY A 612 10.67 -20.72 13.14
N LYS A 613 10.57 -20.24 14.38
CA LYS A 613 9.57 -19.22 14.75
C LYS A 613 9.83 -17.90 14.03
N GLY A 614 8.77 -17.16 13.72
CA GLY A 614 8.85 -15.87 13.03
C GLY A 614 7.49 -15.26 12.71
N GLU A 615 7.50 -14.07 12.11
CA GLU A 615 6.31 -13.31 11.73
C GLU A 615 6.32 -13.07 10.21
N VAL A 616 5.26 -13.54 9.53
CA VAL A 616 5.04 -13.31 8.10
C VAL A 616 3.86 -12.36 7.90
N LEU A 617 4.12 -11.24 7.25
CA LEU A 617 3.15 -10.24 6.85
C LEU A 617 2.95 -10.32 5.34
N TYR A 618 1.73 -10.56 4.89
CA TYR A 618 1.41 -10.52 3.47
C TYR A 618 0.17 -9.67 3.18
N THR A 619 0.04 -9.21 1.93
CA THR A 619 -1.10 -8.43 1.42
C THR A 619 -1.39 -8.82 -0.01
N VAL A 620 -2.67 -8.84 -0.41
CA VAL A 620 -3.04 -8.99 -1.82
C VAL A 620 -2.77 -7.67 -2.55
N VAL A 621 -2.18 -7.76 -3.75
CA VAL A 621 -1.90 -6.62 -4.62
C VAL A 621 -2.41 -6.89 -6.03
N SER A 622 -2.66 -5.83 -6.80
CA SER A 622 -3.08 -5.96 -8.19
C SER A 622 -1.94 -6.46 -9.08
N TRP A 623 -2.26 -7.40 -9.99
CA TRP A 623 -1.40 -7.67 -11.14
C TRP A 623 -1.23 -6.42 -12.01
N ASP A 624 0.00 -6.13 -12.42
CA ASP A 624 0.29 -5.06 -13.39
C ASP A 624 0.30 -5.65 -14.80
N ASN A 625 -0.76 -5.36 -15.55
CA ASN A 625 -0.94 -5.82 -16.94
C ASN A 625 0.20 -5.37 -17.88
N SER A 626 0.99 -4.36 -17.53
CA SER A 626 2.16 -3.96 -18.33
C SER A 626 3.38 -4.86 -18.10
N GLN A 627 3.54 -5.42 -16.89
CA GLN A 627 4.63 -6.33 -16.56
C GLN A 627 4.39 -7.73 -17.13
N LEU A 628 3.12 -8.16 -17.21
CA LEU A 628 2.70 -9.41 -17.83
C LEU A 628 2.91 -9.46 -19.37
N GLN A 629 3.18 -8.34 -20.04
CA GLN A 629 3.46 -8.36 -21.49
C GLN A 629 4.78 -9.07 -21.83
N GLY A 630 5.68 -9.24 -20.85
CA GLY A 630 6.94 -9.97 -21.02
C GLY A 630 6.85 -11.49 -20.81
N THR A 631 5.77 -12.02 -20.22
CA THR A 631 5.67 -13.45 -19.85
C THR A 631 5.17 -14.37 -20.98
N GLY A 632 4.83 -13.80 -22.14
CA GLY A 632 4.57 -14.52 -23.39
C GLY A 632 3.34 -15.42 -23.37
N GLN A 633 3.50 -16.65 -22.87
CA GLN A 633 2.47 -17.70 -22.88
C GLN A 633 1.74 -17.86 -21.53
N PHE A 634 2.08 -17.10 -20.49
CA PHE A 634 1.50 -17.29 -19.16
C PHE A 634 0.48 -16.21 -18.79
N GLN A 635 -0.66 -16.64 -18.23
CA GLN A 635 -1.71 -15.79 -17.66
C GLN A 635 -1.82 -15.99 -16.14
N PRO A 636 -2.31 -15.00 -15.37
CA PRO A 636 -2.58 -15.17 -13.94
C PRO A 636 -3.54 -16.34 -13.63
N ALA A 637 -3.22 -17.10 -12.58
CA ALA A 637 -4.01 -18.22 -12.07
C ALA A 637 -4.34 -18.09 -10.56
N GLY A 638 -4.14 -16.90 -10.01
CA GLY A 638 -4.42 -16.58 -8.61
C GLY A 638 -4.13 -15.11 -8.29
N PRO A 639 -4.44 -14.66 -7.06
CA PRO A 639 -4.02 -13.35 -6.58
C PRO A 639 -2.50 -13.20 -6.55
N LEU A 640 -2.02 -11.95 -6.65
CA LEU A 640 -0.61 -11.59 -6.45
C LEU A 640 -0.43 -11.16 -5.00
N TYR A 641 0.51 -11.78 -4.28
CA TYR A 641 0.75 -11.55 -2.86
C TYR A 641 2.07 -10.82 -2.64
N SER A 642 2.05 -9.65 -1.99
CA SER A 642 3.27 -9.04 -1.44
C SER A 642 3.55 -9.67 -0.08
N ILE A 643 4.62 -10.45 0.03
CA ILE A 643 4.99 -11.23 1.22
C ILE A 643 6.27 -10.66 1.82
N LYS A 644 6.30 -10.49 3.14
CA LYS A 644 7.42 -9.99 3.93
C LYS A 644 7.53 -10.80 5.22
N CYS A 645 8.75 -10.94 5.74
CA CYS A 645 9.02 -11.62 7.01
C CYS A 645 9.78 -10.63 7.90
N SER A 646 9.23 -10.33 9.08
CA SER A 646 9.86 -9.42 10.05
C SER A 646 10.97 -10.11 10.83
N GLU A 647 10.68 -11.36 11.21
CA GLU A 647 11.50 -12.24 12.03
C GLU A 647 11.46 -13.65 11.42
N GLY A 648 12.59 -14.34 11.38
CA GLY A 648 12.71 -15.68 10.79
C GLY A 648 12.96 -15.68 9.28
N SER A 649 12.79 -16.84 8.65
CA SER A 649 12.96 -17.02 7.19
C SER A 649 11.99 -18.08 6.67
N VAL A 650 11.20 -17.69 5.68
CA VAL A 650 10.36 -18.60 4.87
C VAL A 650 11.29 -19.45 4.02
N LEU A 651 11.20 -20.77 4.13
CA LEU A 651 11.91 -21.73 3.29
C LEU A 651 11.05 -22.10 2.08
N TYR A 652 9.78 -22.43 2.31
CA TYR A 652 8.85 -22.80 1.24
C TYR A 652 7.54 -22.02 1.35
N LEU A 653 6.98 -21.66 0.19
CA LEU A 653 5.71 -20.98 0.04
C LEU A 653 4.75 -21.87 -0.74
N HIS A 654 3.57 -22.11 -0.17
CA HIS A 654 2.50 -22.89 -0.79
C HIS A 654 1.42 -21.90 -1.26
N LEU A 655 1.30 -21.73 -2.58
CA LEU A 655 0.34 -20.85 -3.23
C LEU A 655 -0.92 -21.65 -3.63
N PRO A 656 -2.13 -21.26 -3.16
CA PRO A 656 -3.36 -22.00 -3.45
C PRO A 656 -3.85 -21.77 -4.89
N HIS A 657 -4.17 -22.86 -5.59
CA HIS A 657 -4.76 -22.84 -6.93
C HIS A 657 -6.18 -23.41 -6.94
N CYS A 658 -6.93 -23.05 -7.98
CA CYS A 658 -8.28 -23.56 -8.23
C CYS A 658 -8.36 -24.57 -9.39
N GLU A 659 -7.22 -24.92 -10.00
CA GLU A 659 -7.15 -25.83 -11.16
C GLU A 659 -7.60 -27.26 -10.85
N ILE A 660 -8.48 -27.81 -11.69
CA ILE A 660 -9.00 -29.18 -11.58
C ILE A 660 -8.19 -30.10 -12.50
N HIS A 661 -7.35 -30.93 -11.90
CA HIS A 661 -6.55 -31.92 -12.63
C HIS A 661 -7.44 -33.07 -13.14
N THR A 662 -7.23 -33.48 -14.39
CA THR A 662 -7.90 -34.66 -14.99
C THR A 662 -6.89 -35.44 -15.82
N ASP A 663 -7.08 -36.76 -15.94
CA ASP A 663 -6.12 -37.69 -16.58
C ASP A 663 -5.81 -37.37 -18.05
N LYS A 664 -6.61 -36.50 -18.69
CA LYS A 664 -6.47 -36.10 -20.10
C LYS A 664 -5.77 -34.76 -20.28
N ASN A 665 -5.67 -33.93 -19.23
CA ASN A 665 -5.17 -32.55 -19.33
C ASN A 665 -4.09 -32.28 -18.26
N GLN A 666 -2.82 -32.29 -18.64
CA GLN A 666 -1.75 -31.76 -17.79
C GLN A 666 -1.83 -30.24 -17.72
N ILE A 667 -2.07 -29.70 -16.53
CA ILE A 667 -2.15 -28.25 -16.30
C ILE A 667 -0.77 -27.74 -15.88
N GLU A 668 -0.13 -26.97 -16.76
CA GLU A 668 1.21 -26.42 -16.52
C GLU A 668 1.10 -25.11 -15.72
N LEU A 669 1.31 -25.22 -14.39
CA LEU A 669 1.38 -24.10 -13.44
C LEU A 669 2.82 -23.67 -13.20
N ALA A 670 3.02 -22.37 -12.99
CA ALA A 670 4.28 -21.74 -12.60
C ALA A 670 4.04 -20.62 -11.58
N VAL A 671 5.11 -20.07 -11.01
CA VAL A 671 5.02 -18.96 -10.05
C VAL A 671 5.76 -17.73 -10.59
N ALA A 672 5.08 -16.59 -10.66
CA ALA A 672 5.71 -15.30 -10.87
C ALA A 672 6.37 -14.84 -9.56
N HIS A 673 7.66 -14.51 -9.62
CA HIS A 673 8.42 -13.80 -8.59
C HIS A 673 8.77 -12.41 -9.14
N CYS A 674 8.11 -11.36 -8.65
CA CYS A 674 8.26 -10.01 -9.22
C CYS A 674 9.12 -9.11 -8.31
N SER A 675 10.32 -8.76 -8.77
CA SER A 675 11.32 -7.99 -8.01
C SER A 675 11.90 -6.83 -8.83
N GLU A 676 11.97 -5.64 -8.22
CA GLU A 676 12.52 -4.38 -8.77
C GLU A 676 12.12 -4.00 -10.22
N GLY A 677 10.98 -4.49 -10.72
CA GLY A 677 10.46 -4.22 -12.08
C GLY A 677 10.61 -5.36 -13.09
N ASN A 678 11.23 -6.48 -12.68
CA ASN A 678 11.33 -7.71 -13.48
C ASN A 678 10.37 -8.78 -12.93
N ILE A 679 9.88 -9.66 -13.82
CA ILE A 679 9.19 -10.90 -13.45
C ILE A 679 10.10 -12.08 -13.77
N GLU A 680 10.45 -12.85 -12.74
CA GLU A 680 11.08 -14.16 -12.84
C GLU A 680 9.98 -15.24 -12.81
N ILE A 681 10.08 -16.27 -13.66
CA ILE A 681 9.15 -17.41 -13.67
C ILE A 681 9.82 -18.58 -12.98
N LEU A 682 9.40 -18.85 -11.74
CA LEU A 682 9.86 -19.98 -10.94
C LEU A 682 9.05 -21.24 -11.30
N GLN A 683 9.74 -22.36 -11.45
CA GLN A 683 9.12 -23.67 -11.62
C GLN A 683 8.70 -24.24 -10.26
N PRO A 684 7.51 -24.87 -10.14
CA PRO A 684 7.11 -25.53 -8.91
C PRO A 684 8.05 -26.67 -8.52
N LEU A 685 8.34 -26.81 -7.22
CA LEU A 685 8.94 -28.04 -6.68
C LEU A 685 7.90 -29.16 -6.66
N LYS A 686 6.65 -28.82 -6.37
CA LYS A 686 5.52 -29.75 -6.31
C LYS A 686 4.21 -29.02 -6.58
N VAL A 687 3.35 -29.60 -7.39
CA VAL A 687 1.94 -29.22 -7.52
C VAL A 687 1.12 -30.30 -6.84
N THR A 688 0.11 -29.91 -6.06
CA THR A 688 -0.81 -30.81 -5.35
C THR A 688 -2.22 -30.65 -5.93
N SER A 689 -3.25 -31.17 -5.27
CA SER A 689 -4.64 -30.92 -5.67
C SER A 689 -5.14 -29.51 -5.35
N THR A 690 -4.41 -28.74 -4.52
CA THR A 690 -4.86 -27.45 -3.98
C THR A 690 -3.78 -26.36 -3.93
N HIS A 691 -2.49 -26.74 -3.91
CA HIS A 691 -1.36 -25.81 -3.73
C HIS A 691 -0.18 -26.12 -4.67
N VAL A 692 0.46 -25.05 -5.14
CA VAL A 692 1.77 -25.03 -5.79
C VAL A 692 2.83 -24.70 -4.74
N ILE A 693 3.88 -25.50 -4.63
CA ILE A 693 4.95 -25.35 -3.64
C ILE A 693 6.23 -24.89 -4.33
N ILE A 694 6.86 -23.82 -3.83
CA ILE A 694 8.17 -23.34 -4.26
C ILE A 694 9.10 -23.12 -3.06
N GLU A 695 10.41 -23.22 -3.29
CA GLU A 695 11.44 -22.70 -2.38
C GLU A 695 11.59 -21.19 -2.55
N VAL A 696 11.80 -20.48 -1.45
CA VAL A 696 11.87 -19.02 -1.41
C VAL A 696 13.26 -18.58 -0.96
N GLN A 697 14.02 -18.01 -1.87
CA GLN A 697 15.34 -17.44 -1.56
C GLN A 697 15.22 -15.98 -1.07
N HIS A 698 14.30 -15.21 -1.67
CA HIS A 698 14.08 -13.80 -1.39
C HIS A 698 12.58 -13.49 -1.33
N LEU A 699 12.15 -12.60 -0.43
CA LEU A 699 10.73 -12.27 -0.26
C LEU A 699 10.36 -10.99 -1.03
N SER A 700 9.39 -11.09 -1.94
CA SER A 700 8.90 -9.95 -2.73
C SER A 700 7.41 -10.08 -3.09
N LEU A 701 7.05 -10.08 -4.38
CA LEU A 701 5.71 -10.34 -4.90
C LEU A 701 5.67 -11.76 -5.48
N PHE A 702 4.71 -12.58 -5.06
CA PHE A 702 4.51 -13.94 -5.54
C PHE A 702 3.08 -14.16 -6.02
N GLY A 703 2.90 -14.72 -7.21
CA GLY A 703 1.58 -14.98 -7.78
C GLY A 703 1.58 -16.17 -8.73
N LEU A 704 0.45 -16.87 -8.83
CA LEU A 704 0.34 -18.03 -9.71
C LEU A 704 0.18 -17.64 -11.17
N LEU A 705 0.84 -18.38 -12.04
CA LEU A 705 0.71 -18.33 -13.48
C LEU A 705 0.25 -19.70 -14.01
N LYS A 706 -0.64 -19.69 -15.00
CA LYS A 706 -1.02 -20.86 -15.81
C LYS A 706 -0.62 -20.61 -17.25
N LYS A 707 -0.06 -21.63 -17.90
CA LYS A 707 0.25 -21.56 -19.33
C LYS A 707 -1.03 -21.50 -20.15
N TRP A 708 -1.05 -20.64 -21.16
CA TRP A 708 -2.13 -20.51 -22.12
C TRP A 708 -2.16 -21.74 -23.02
N ILE A 709 -3.23 -22.53 -22.90
CA ILE A 709 -3.50 -23.72 -23.71
C ILE A 709 -4.87 -23.52 -24.38
N PHE A 710 -5.04 -24.00 -25.61
CA PHE A 710 -6.30 -23.89 -26.37
C PHE A 710 -7.47 -24.71 -25.78
N GLN A 711 -7.28 -25.41 -24.66
CA GLN A 711 -8.30 -26.22 -24.00
C GLN A 711 -8.92 -25.46 -22.82
N GLU A 712 -10.20 -25.16 -22.95
CA GLU A 712 -11.03 -24.64 -21.87
C GLU A 712 -11.20 -25.71 -20.78
N THR A 713 -10.65 -25.47 -19.61
CA THR A 713 -10.67 -26.39 -18.45
C THR A 713 -11.52 -25.80 -17.33
N PRO A 714 -12.41 -26.57 -16.68
CA PRO A 714 -13.13 -26.08 -15.52
C PRO A 714 -12.16 -25.83 -14.36
N ILE A 715 -12.46 -24.82 -13.56
CA ILE A 715 -11.78 -24.51 -12.30
C ILE A 715 -12.77 -24.60 -11.15
N SER A 716 -12.25 -24.85 -9.95
CA SER A 716 -12.98 -24.63 -8.70
C SER A 716 -13.30 -23.14 -8.58
N ALA A 717 -14.57 -22.82 -8.45
CA ALA A 717 -15.08 -21.45 -8.44
C ALA A 717 -16.03 -21.25 -7.25
N GLN A 718 -16.42 -20.00 -7.02
CA GLN A 718 -17.30 -19.61 -5.95
C GLN A 718 -18.34 -18.58 -6.40
N VAL A 719 -19.57 -18.75 -5.91
CA VAL A 719 -20.68 -17.81 -6.02
C VAL A 719 -20.81 -17.03 -4.70
N LEU A 720 -20.48 -15.74 -4.70
CA LEU A 720 -20.61 -14.88 -3.52
C LEU A 720 -21.80 -13.93 -3.65
N LEU A 721 -22.58 -13.82 -2.57
CA LEU A 721 -23.84 -13.07 -2.54
C LEU A 721 -23.74 -11.87 -1.58
N PHE A 722 -24.08 -10.68 -2.07
CA PHE A 722 -24.09 -9.44 -1.28
C PHE A 722 -25.42 -8.71 -1.45
N TYR A 723 -26.15 -8.53 -0.36
CA TYR A 723 -27.45 -7.86 -0.33
C TYR A 723 -27.32 -6.38 0.06
N GLN A 724 -27.87 -5.50 -0.76
CA GLN A 724 -27.86 -4.06 -0.57
C GLN A 724 -29.28 -3.54 -0.31
N LYS A 725 -29.51 -3.04 0.90
CA LYS A 725 -30.77 -2.41 1.33
C LYS A 725 -30.69 -0.89 1.17
N MET A 726 -31.40 -0.32 0.20
CA MET A 726 -31.62 1.12 0.08
C MET A 726 -33.06 1.49 0.46
N GLN A 727 -33.37 2.78 0.63
CA GLN A 727 -34.69 3.21 1.12
C GLN A 727 -35.88 2.90 0.18
N ILE A 728 -35.65 2.79 -1.13
CA ILE A 728 -36.71 2.64 -2.14
C ILE A 728 -36.49 1.39 -3.03
N ARG A 729 -35.28 0.83 -3.04
CA ARG A 729 -34.91 -0.33 -3.85
C ARG A 729 -33.97 -1.26 -3.09
N ARG A 730 -34.10 -2.55 -3.36
CA ARG A 730 -33.22 -3.60 -2.84
C ARG A 730 -32.49 -4.23 -4.02
N LYS A 731 -31.22 -4.55 -3.83
CA LYS A 731 -30.39 -5.24 -4.82
C LYS A 731 -29.72 -6.45 -4.19
N LEU A 732 -29.64 -7.54 -4.94
CA LEU A 732 -28.73 -8.63 -4.65
C LEU A 732 -27.62 -8.64 -5.71
N HIS A 733 -26.37 -8.65 -5.25
CA HIS A 733 -25.19 -8.73 -6.09
C HIS A 733 -24.66 -10.17 -6.06
N ILE A 734 -24.50 -10.77 -7.24
CA ILE A 734 -23.97 -12.13 -7.42
C ILE A 734 -22.60 -11.99 -8.08
N HIS A 735 -21.57 -12.53 -7.45
CA HIS A 735 -20.20 -12.55 -7.97
C HIS A 735 -19.80 -13.99 -8.29
N LEU A 736 -19.41 -14.23 -9.55
CA LEU A 736 -18.71 -15.46 -9.95
C LEU A 736 -17.21 -15.19 -9.90
N LEU A 737 -16.47 -15.90 -9.05
CA LEU A 737 -15.03 -15.72 -8.87
C LEU A 737 -14.29 -17.07 -8.82
N PRO A 738 -12.99 -17.12 -9.18
CA PRO A 738 -12.15 -18.29 -8.90
C PRO A 738 -12.11 -18.63 -7.40
N GLY A 739 -12.06 -19.92 -7.07
CA GLY A 739 -12.12 -20.42 -5.68
C GLY A 739 -10.91 -20.06 -4.81
N ASN A 740 -9.80 -19.61 -5.41
CA ASN A 740 -8.61 -19.12 -4.70
C ASN A 740 -8.59 -17.58 -4.54
N VAL A 741 -9.69 -16.88 -4.82
CA VAL A 741 -9.87 -15.47 -4.44
C VAL A 741 -10.33 -15.39 -2.97
N PRO A 742 -9.63 -14.63 -2.10
CA PRO A 742 -10.03 -14.50 -0.70
C PRO A 742 -11.37 -13.79 -0.54
N ILE A 743 -12.32 -14.41 0.18
CA ILE A 743 -13.66 -13.86 0.42
C ILE A 743 -13.58 -12.50 1.14
N GLU A 744 -12.63 -12.34 2.07
CA GLU A 744 -12.46 -11.09 2.81
C GLU A 744 -12.09 -9.91 1.90
N GLU A 745 -11.30 -10.12 0.84
CA GLU A 745 -10.96 -9.06 -0.13
C GLU A 745 -12.20 -8.57 -0.89
N VAL A 746 -13.14 -9.47 -1.19
CA VAL A 746 -14.42 -9.14 -1.80
C VAL A 746 -15.32 -8.41 -0.80
N GLN A 747 -15.46 -8.95 0.42
CA GLN A 747 -16.21 -8.30 1.51
C GLN A 747 -15.66 -6.91 1.84
N ASN A 748 -14.34 -6.72 1.78
CA ASN A 748 -13.68 -5.46 2.07
C ASN A 748 -14.05 -4.35 1.07
N GLN A 749 -14.43 -4.70 -0.16
CA GLN A 749 -14.93 -3.76 -1.18
C GLN A 749 -16.44 -3.52 -1.07
N HIS A 750 -17.18 -4.50 -0.52
CA HIS A 750 -18.64 -4.48 -0.39
C HIS A 750 -19.14 -4.17 1.03
N LYS A 751 -18.36 -3.46 1.88
CA LYS A 751 -18.71 -3.15 3.29
C LYS A 751 -20.04 -2.42 3.53
N GLY A 752 -20.68 -1.88 2.50
CA GLY A 752 -22.03 -1.31 2.58
C GLY A 752 -23.17 -2.31 2.36
N ASN A 753 -22.85 -3.57 2.07
CA ASN A 753 -23.79 -4.64 1.73
C ASN A 753 -23.66 -5.78 2.76
N THR A 754 -24.77 -6.47 3.03
CA THR A 754 -24.78 -7.68 3.86
C THR A 754 -24.29 -8.86 3.01
N TYR A 755 -23.14 -9.44 3.37
CA TYR A 755 -22.71 -10.73 2.80
C TYR A 755 -23.66 -11.83 3.26
N ILE A 756 -24.19 -12.63 2.33
CA ILE A 756 -25.01 -13.80 2.65
C ILE A 756 -24.14 -15.04 2.56
N GLN A 757 -23.97 -15.73 3.68
CA GLN A 757 -23.25 -16.99 3.74
C GLN A 757 -24.11 -18.12 3.17
N CYS A 758 -23.61 -18.80 2.15
CA CYS A 758 -24.25 -19.96 1.53
C CYS A 758 -23.18 -20.99 1.11
N SER A 759 -23.61 -22.18 0.67
CA SER A 759 -22.72 -23.12 -0.02
C SER A 759 -22.31 -22.51 -1.37
N ALA A 760 -21.15 -21.86 -1.39
CA ALA A 760 -20.69 -21.02 -2.49
C ALA A 760 -19.93 -21.79 -3.60
N ILE A 761 -19.35 -22.95 -3.27
CA ILE A 761 -18.42 -23.66 -4.17
C ILE A 761 -19.16 -24.25 -5.37
N CYS A 762 -18.59 -24.08 -6.57
CA CYS A 762 -19.08 -24.61 -7.83
C CYS A 762 -17.90 -24.93 -8.78
N GLN A 763 -18.18 -25.44 -9.98
CA GLN A 763 -17.18 -25.55 -11.05
C GLN A 763 -17.59 -24.66 -12.22
N LEU A 764 -16.68 -23.79 -12.66
CA LEU A 764 -16.92 -22.89 -13.81
C LEU A 764 -15.74 -22.95 -14.77
N THR A 765 -16.03 -22.82 -16.06
CA THR A 765 -15.05 -22.84 -17.14
C THR A 765 -14.79 -21.41 -17.62
N PRO A 766 -13.55 -20.88 -17.47
CA PRO A 766 -13.22 -19.53 -17.92
C PRO A 766 -13.51 -19.36 -19.42
N GLY A 767 -14.18 -18.26 -19.78
CA GLY A 767 -14.61 -17.98 -21.16
C GLY A 767 -16.05 -18.40 -21.49
N LYS A 768 -16.66 -19.33 -20.72
CA LYS A 768 -18.08 -19.70 -20.90
C LYS A 768 -19.02 -18.68 -20.29
N LYS A 769 -20.23 -18.54 -20.86
CA LYS A 769 -21.32 -17.76 -20.30
C LYS A 769 -22.16 -18.55 -19.30
N TYR A 770 -22.61 -17.82 -18.30
CA TYR A 770 -23.50 -18.33 -17.26
C TYR A 770 -24.68 -17.38 -17.07
N ARG A 771 -25.81 -17.91 -16.62
CA ARG A 771 -27.04 -17.17 -16.32
C ARG A 771 -27.56 -17.55 -14.93
N PRO A 772 -27.91 -16.59 -14.06
CA PRO A 772 -28.56 -16.90 -12.79
C PRO A 772 -30.00 -17.38 -13.02
N LEU A 773 -30.41 -18.40 -12.29
CA LEU A 773 -31.82 -18.75 -12.11
C LEU A 773 -32.34 -17.95 -10.90
N CYS A 774 -33.23 -16.99 -11.14
CA CYS A 774 -33.66 -16.02 -10.13
C CYS A 774 -35.15 -15.63 -10.24
N GLU A 775 -35.99 -16.49 -10.86
CA GLU A 775 -37.41 -16.20 -11.11
C GLU A 775 -38.21 -15.99 -9.82
N PRO A 776 -39.19 -15.07 -9.79
CA PRO A 776 -39.68 -14.21 -10.88
C PRO A 776 -38.86 -12.92 -11.07
N TYR A 777 -37.73 -12.76 -10.37
CA TYR A 777 -36.92 -11.53 -10.41
C TYR A 777 -36.08 -11.43 -11.69
N VAL A 778 -35.80 -10.21 -12.11
CA VAL A 778 -34.99 -9.94 -13.31
C VAL A 778 -33.55 -9.69 -12.89
N CYS A 779 -32.67 -10.58 -13.33
CA CYS A 779 -31.22 -10.44 -13.23
C CYS A 779 -30.65 -9.63 -14.42
N GLN A 780 -29.71 -8.72 -14.14
CA GLN A 780 -28.99 -7.91 -15.13
C GLN A 780 -27.46 -8.05 -14.98
N PRO A 781 -26.70 -8.35 -16.05
CA PRO A 781 -27.16 -8.84 -17.36
C PRO A 781 -27.89 -10.20 -17.23
N LYS A 782 -28.59 -10.63 -18.28
CA LYS A 782 -29.29 -11.94 -18.29
C LYS A 782 -28.34 -13.14 -18.31
N ALA A 783 -27.16 -12.96 -18.92
CA ALA A 783 -26.07 -13.92 -18.95
C ALA A 783 -24.76 -13.14 -19.14
N GLU A 784 -23.66 -13.66 -18.59
CA GLU A 784 -22.34 -13.03 -18.66
C GLU A 784 -21.22 -14.08 -18.75
N THR A 785 -20.11 -13.74 -19.42
CA THR A 785 -18.94 -14.62 -19.52
C THR A 785 -18.16 -14.64 -18.19
N PHE A 786 -17.89 -15.84 -17.66
CA PHE A 786 -17.04 -16.01 -16.50
C PHE A 786 -15.57 -15.76 -16.87
N GLY A 787 -15.00 -14.71 -16.30
CA GLY A 787 -13.57 -14.39 -16.38
C GLY A 787 -12.88 -14.58 -15.03
N CYS A 788 -11.63 -15.02 -15.05
CA CYS A 788 -10.82 -15.17 -13.84
C CYS A 788 -10.38 -13.81 -13.27
N ASN A 789 -11.24 -13.18 -12.48
CA ASN A 789 -10.95 -11.92 -11.80
C ASN A 789 -10.21 -12.16 -10.48
N TYR A 790 -8.95 -11.77 -10.41
CA TYR A 790 -8.10 -11.82 -9.21
C TYR A 790 -7.88 -10.44 -8.54
N GLY A 791 -8.75 -9.48 -8.83
CA GLY A 791 -8.69 -8.11 -8.31
C GLY A 791 -7.96 -7.12 -9.23
N PRO A 792 -7.78 -5.86 -8.80
CA PRO A 792 -8.11 -5.34 -7.47
C PRO A 792 -9.59 -4.97 -7.29
N ASN A 793 -10.42 -5.00 -8.34
CA ASN A 793 -11.83 -4.62 -8.25
C ASN A 793 -12.74 -5.83 -8.51
N TYR A 794 -13.56 -6.20 -7.53
CA TYR A 794 -14.54 -7.28 -7.65
C TYR A 794 -15.93 -6.72 -7.95
N HIS A 795 -16.20 -6.42 -9.22
CA HIS A 795 -17.55 -6.02 -9.64
C HIS A 795 -18.52 -7.22 -9.58
N PRO A 796 -19.82 -7.00 -9.32
CA PRO A 796 -20.83 -8.05 -9.42
C PRO A 796 -20.94 -8.55 -10.86
N THR A 797 -21.02 -9.86 -11.03
CA THR A 797 -21.29 -10.50 -12.33
C THR A 797 -22.75 -10.32 -12.72
N PHE A 798 -23.66 -10.35 -11.74
CA PHE A 798 -25.08 -10.06 -11.92
C PHE A 798 -25.62 -9.19 -10.77
N GLU A 799 -26.54 -8.29 -11.09
CA GLU A 799 -27.41 -7.64 -10.12
C GLU A 799 -28.85 -8.15 -10.28
N VAL A 800 -29.49 -8.52 -9.17
CA VAL A 800 -30.93 -8.82 -9.12
C VAL A 800 -31.64 -7.63 -8.47
N ILE A 801 -32.63 -7.06 -9.16
CA ILE A 801 -33.41 -5.94 -8.63
C ILE A 801 -34.67 -6.49 -7.94
N LEU A 802 -34.80 -6.19 -6.65
CA LEU A 802 -35.90 -6.63 -5.81
C LEU A 802 -36.83 -5.43 -5.55
N ASN A 803 -38.01 -5.45 -6.18
CA ASN A 803 -38.95 -4.31 -6.18
C ASN A 803 -39.95 -4.33 -5.01
N THR A 804 -40.03 -5.42 -4.26
CA THR A 804 -40.93 -5.62 -3.11
C THR A 804 -40.15 -5.86 -1.82
N GLU A 805 -40.85 -6.10 -0.71
CA GLU A 805 -40.25 -6.82 0.42
C GLU A 805 -40.18 -8.31 0.09
N VAL A 806 -39.00 -8.88 0.30
CA VAL A 806 -38.61 -10.24 -0.06
C VAL A 806 -37.72 -10.70 1.09
N GLU A 807 -38.14 -11.74 1.79
CA GLU A 807 -37.38 -12.32 2.91
C GLU A 807 -36.39 -13.37 2.40
N ASP A 808 -36.78 -14.11 1.36
CA ASP A 808 -35.99 -15.15 0.72
C ASP A 808 -36.21 -15.21 -0.81
N LEU A 809 -35.28 -15.84 -1.53
CA LEU A 809 -35.49 -16.24 -2.92
C LEU A 809 -34.71 -17.51 -3.27
N THR A 810 -35.16 -18.22 -4.29
CA THR A 810 -34.41 -19.33 -4.89
C THR A 810 -33.38 -18.78 -5.88
N LEU A 811 -32.12 -19.20 -5.73
CA LEU A 811 -31.02 -18.87 -6.62
C LEU A 811 -30.27 -20.11 -7.08
N GLY A 812 -30.07 -20.23 -8.39
CA GLY A 812 -29.18 -21.20 -9.02
C GLY A 812 -28.31 -20.54 -10.09
N LEU A 813 -27.37 -21.29 -10.65
CA LEU A 813 -26.58 -20.87 -11.81
C LEU A 813 -26.63 -21.94 -12.90
N LEU A 814 -26.91 -21.49 -14.12
CA LEU A 814 -27.07 -22.30 -15.31
C LEU A 814 -26.01 -21.91 -16.35
N ASP A 815 -25.53 -22.87 -17.13
CA ASP A 815 -24.55 -22.64 -18.19
C ASP A 815 -25.21 -22.24 -19.55
N GLU A 816 -24.40 -22.24 -20.61
CA GLU A 816 -24.81 -21.90 -21.99
C GLU A 816 -25.87 -22.84 -22.57
N ILE A 817 -25.88 -24.11 -22.17
CA ILE A 817 -26.85 -25.13 -22.63
C ILE A 817 -28.04 -25.28 -21.67
N GLY A 818 -28.00 -24.60 -20.52
CA GLY A 818 -29.04 -24.62 -19.51
C GLY A 818 -28.91 -25.76 -18.50
N GLN A 819 -27.72 -26.34 -18.36
CA GLN A 819 -27.40 -27.28 -17.28
C GLN A 819 -27.10 -26.53 -15.99
N GLU A 820 -27.53 -27.06 -14.84
CA GLU A 820 -27.24 -26.52 -13.52
C GLU A 820 -25.78 -26.77 -13.14
N VAL A 821 -25.03 -25.69 -12.92
CA VAL A 821 -23.63 -25.71 -12.45
C VAL A 821 -23.49 -25.25 -11.00
N TRP A 822 -24.56 -24.66 -10.45
CA TRP A 822 -24.75 -24.39 -9.03
C TRP A 822 -26.24 -24.56 -8.73
N GLU A 823 -26.61 -25.67 -8.09
CA GLU A 823 -27.99 -26.12 -7.93
C GLU A 823 -28.87 -25.05 -7.25
N PRO A 824 -30.13 -24.85 -7.70
CA PRO A 824 -31.07 -23.90 -7.12
C PRO A 824 -31.28 -24.13 -5.62
N ARG A 825 -31.07 -23.08 -4.81
CA ARG A 825 -31.20 -23.13 -3.35
C ARG A 825 -31.87 -21.87 -2.80
N GLN A 826 -32.57 -22.02 -1.68
CA GLN A 826 -33.22 -20.92 -0.97
C GLN A 826 -32.16 -20.05 -0.26
N VAL A 827 -32.28 -18.73 -0.40
CA VAL A 827 -31.34 -17.74 0.12
C VAL A 827 -32.10 -16.66 0.89
N PHE A 828 -31.84 -16.54 2.18
CA PHE A 828 -32.47 -15.58 3.08
C PHE A 828 -31.74 -14.22 3.03
N LEU A 829 -32.50 -13.14 2.82
CA LEU A 829 -32.01 -11.76 2.69
C LEU A 829 -32.00 -10.98 4.01
N THR A 830 -32.81 -11.40 4.98
CA THR A 830 -32.85 -10.85 6.34
C THR A 830 -31.87 -11.58 7.24
N GLY A 831 -30.83 -10.87 7.70
CA GLY A 831 -29.71 -11.43 8.47
C GLY A 831 -30.01 -11.89 9.90
N SER A 832 -31.25 -12.27 10.21
CA SER A 832 -31.66 -12.88 11.48
C SER A 832 -31.63 -14.41 11.37
N GLN A 833 -30.42 -14.98 11.32
CA GLN A 833 -30.22 -16.38 11.70
C GLN A 833 -30.12 -16.46 13.23
N GLU A 834 -31.28 -16.53 13.89
CA GLU A 834 -31.33 -17.08 15.24
C GLU A 834 -31.07 -18.59 15.13
N PHE A 835 -29.87 -19.02 15.50
CA PHE A 835 -29.57 -20.44 15.65
C PHE A 835 -30.24 -20.97 16.92
N ILE A 836 -31.48 -21.47 16.78
CA ILE A 836 -32.14 -22.25 17.83
C ILE A 836 -31.43 -23.60 17.91
N PHE A 837 -30.46 -23.70 18.82
CA PHE A 837 -29.88 -24.98 19.21
C PHE A 837 -30.87 -25.75 20.10
N VAL A 838 -31.57 -26.72 19.53
CA VAL A 838 -32.28 -27.75 20.30
C VAL A 838 -31.31 -28.91 20.54
N PHE A 839 -30.86 -29.05 21.79
CA PHE A 839 -30.11 -30.23 22.24
C PHE A 839 -31.07 -31.27 22.83
N PRO A 840 -30.87 -32.57 22.57
CA PRO A 840 -31.24 -33.65 23.48
C PRO A 840 -30.39 -33.62 24.76
#